data_AF-A0AA42Z7R4-F1
#
_entry.id   AF-A0AA42Z7R4-F1
#
_cell.length_a   1.000
_cell.length_b   1.000
_cell.length_c   1.000
_cell.angle_alpha   90.00
_cell.angle_beta   90.00
_cell.angle_gamma   90.00
#
_symmetry.space_group_name_H-M   'P 1'
#
loop_
_entity.id
_entity.type
_entity.pdbx_description
1 polymer ?
#
loop_
_entity_poly.entity_id
_entity_poly.type
_entity_poly.pdbx_seq_one_letter_code
_entity_poly.pdbx_strand_id
1 'polypeptide(L)'
;MNRSPLRRAVLFVLVVTLMPASLHADDIDRLAGLVTRKPAPHVSPESIQRGATDWAALIDSTWGTSPLTRNDRAIGFDHVWDTMDEDYACWQDLPLDWDAVKTQYTSEAASPVISRGRFAAIMSRMGRLLKDGHTAVTDTGVSDTTLAPGVPLFNFSTWGFVTHAGMSVTPQADTSGLIYDVVPGGHPLGVVPGDRILGYDGRPWIDIYPELLDVHELPSTGVWDGTTDSSKEHGLLGSSAGNWHLFDTIDIVKHDTGEVQHLPTSLFTGLTGVSMYASEQLSVAGVADPVFGSNWVTSGVITGTNIGYINVRAWQPATGLLFEAAIDQLTQQLATDGLIVDFRNNLGGNMFESNTGLSILFEAPTPTLGFDQRCGDPDDHFEMCAAGAPSTWSIPGNPATSYANKVAVLTGPGSISAGDQVALRFKFLPNAQWFGKATSATFNGPNQIGFASPMNVDWFARYCGTDGFLLSDVGEYLTHDEQAVDCNVWLEEDDVAVGVDTVLQAALGWIDGTHGDLDLDTVGDPCDNCPNLANASQADSDFDGAGDDCDCAPSDPHVYPGAIERNDGVDNQCAGDAGFGLVDESGANSGFYNGGDADEYLWFGVPGTADYQVARSSSPEFDAGCVLTPTTETILVDAAIPVSGAVFFYLNRPLLPTPGSWGKTSAGAPRAVCGT
;
A
#
# COMPACT_ATOMS: atom_id res chain seq x y z
N MET A 1 47.14 -26.41 3.36
CA MET A 1 46.06 -26.87 4.26
C MET A 1 45.25 -25.65 4.68
N ASN A 2 43.97 -25.62 4.27
CA ASN A 2 42.81 -24.78 4.65
C ASN A 2 43.04 -23.27 4.89
N ARG A 3 42.55 -22.29 4.10
CA ARG A 3 41.22 -21.96 3.53
C ARG A 3 40.05 -21.99 4.52
N SER A 4 39.63 -20.80 5.02
CA SER A 4 38.27 -20.23 4.86
C SER A 4 38.15 -18.82 5.49
N PRO A 5 37.20 -17.95 5.04
CA PRO A 5 37.16 -16.51 5.31
C PRO A 5 36.09 -16.11 6.34
N LEU A 6 36.34 -15.03 7.08
CA LEU A 6 35.33 -14.38 7.94
C LEU A 6 34.52 -13.39 7.10
N ARG A 7 33.27 -13.77 6.78
CA ARG A 7 32.23 -12.88 6.27
C ARG A 7 31.79 -11.94 7.41
N ARG A 8 31.94 -10.63 7.23
CA ARG A 8 31.24 -9.61 8.03
C ARG A 8 29.84 -9.44 7.42
N ALA A 9 28.81 -9.86 8.15
CA ALA A 9 27.44 -9.44 7.88
C ALA A 9 27.23 -8.10 8.60
N VAL A 10 26.96 -7.05 7.82
CA VAL A 10 26.57 -5.73 8.29
C VAL A 10 25.05 -5.71 8.23
N LEU A 11 24.38 -5.61 9.38
CA LEU A 11 22.93 -5.44 9.50
C LEU A 11 22.70 -4.06 10.13
N PHE A 12 22.32 -3.08 9.30
CA PHE A 12 21.85 -1.76 9.76
C PHE A 12 20.32 -1.83 9.84
N VAL A 13 19.77 -1.67 11.03
CA VAL A 13 18.38 -1.26 11.23
C VAL A 13 18.44 0.23 11.55
N LEU A 14 17.93 1.06 10.64
CA LEU A 14 17.96 2.52 10.75
C LEU A 14 16.67 2.96 11.45
N VAL A 15 16.78 3.37 12.72
CA VAL A 15 15.74 4.14 13.40
C VAL A 15 16.02 5.61 13.10
N VAL A 16 15.14 6.25 12.37
CA VAL A 16 15.19 7.70 12.10
C VAL A 16 14.65 8.41 13.35
N THR A 17 15.55 9.03 14.12
CA THR A 17 15.17 10.01 15.15
C THR A 17 15.78 11.36 14.80
N LEU A 18 14.93 12.36 14.58
CA LEU A 18 15.30 13.76 14.75
C LEU A 18 15.45 14.02 16.25
N MET A 19 16.63 14.45 16.70
CA MET A 19 16.82 15.01 18.04
C MET A 19 17.45 16.41 17.92
N PRO A 20 17.06 17.38 18.77
CA PRO A 20 17.74 18.66 18.85
C PRO A 20 19.12 18.49 19.50
N ALA A 21 20.06 19.34 19.08
CA ALA A 21 21.46 19.29 19.45
C ALA A 21 21.70 19.34 20.97
N SER A 22 21.99 18.20 21.59
CA SER A 22 23.08 17.99 22.57
C SER A 22 22.83 16.71 23.37
N LEU A 23 23.76 15.72 23.28
CA LEU A 23 24.17 14.83 24.38
C LEU A 23 25.32 13.90 23.93
N HIS A 24 26.09 13.44 24.93
CA HIS A 24 27.49 13.00 24.85
C HIS A 24 27.66 11.53 24.43
N ALA A 25 28.84 11.21 23.87
CA ALA A 25 29.26 9.92 23.28
C ALA A 25 29.21 8.65 24.18
N ASP A 26 28.68 8.71 25.40
CA ASP A 26 28.62 7.58 26.34
C ASP A 26 27.31 6.76 26.25
N ASP A 27 26.31 7.22 25.48
CA ASP A 27 25.03 6.51 25.28
C ASP A 27 25.08 5.45 24.15
N ILE A 28 26.12 5.47 23.31
CA ILE A 28 26.31 4.52 22.19
C ILE A 28 26.70 3.11 22.69
N ASP A 29 27.42 3.01 23.82
CA ASP A 29 27.89 1.72 24.35
C ASP A 29 26.83 0.93 25.14
N ARG A 30 25.70 1.55 25.53
CA ARG A 30 24.58 0.84 26.18
C ARG A 30 23.62 0.17 25.19
N LEU A 31 23.57 0.63 23.94
CA LEU A 31 22.78 0.01 22.85
C LEU A 31 23.49 -1.22 22.25
N ALA A 32 24.80 -1.37 22.42
CA ALA A 32 25.57 -2.52 21.93
C ALA A 32 25.43 -3.81 22.81
N GLY A 33 24.71 -3.75 23.93
CA GLY A 33 24.69 -4.80 24.96
C GLY A 33 23.55 -5.84 24.90
N LEU A 34 22.61 -5.77 23.94
CA LEU A 34 21.36 -6.56 23.96
C LEU A 34 21.22 -7.63 22.86
N VAL A 35 22.31 -8.15 22.30
CA VAL A 35 22.25 -9.33 21.40
C VAL A 35 22.70 -10.59 22.13
N THR A 36 21.83 -11.10 23.00
CA THR A 36 21.75 -12.55 23.23
C THR A 36 20.35 -13.00 22.84
N ARG A 37 20.25 -13.50 21.61
CA ARG A 37 19.02 -14.04 21.02
C ARG A 37 18.50 -15.16 21.93
N LYS A 38 17.31 -14.99 22.53
CA LYS A 38 16.58 -16.13 23.08
C LYS A 38 16.00 -16.94 21.92
N PRO A 39 16.13 -18.28 21.92
CA PRO A 39 15.49 -19.11 20.92
C PRO A 39 13.95 -19.03 21.06
N ALA A 40 13.26 -18.88 19.93
CA ALA A 40 11.82 -18.99 19.85
C ALA A 40 11.35 -20.42 20.19
N PRO A 41 10.16 -20.60 20.79
CA PRO A 41 9.59 -21.92 21.00
C PRO A 41 9.27 -22.60 19.65
N HIS A 42 9.62 -23.87 19.52
CA HIS A 42 9.24 -24.72 18.39
C HIS A 42 7.72 -24.95 18.38
N VAL A 43 7.03 -24.46 17.36
CA VAL A 43 5.67 -24.91 17.01
C VAL A 43 5.81 -25.99 15.93
N SER A 44 5.12 -27.13 16.11
CA SER A 44 5.19 -28.28 15.20
C SER A 44 4.38 -28.05 13.92
N PRO A 45 4.85 -28.51 12.76
CA PRO A 45 4.15 -28.38 11.49
C PRO A 45 3.14 -29.52 11.35
N GLU A 46 1.91 -29.33 11.83
CA GLU A 46 0.75 -30.09 11.34
C GLU A 46 -0.02 -29.19 10.39
N SER A 47 -0.40 -29.74 9.24
CA SER A 47 -1.17 -29.09 8.16
C SER A 47 -2.43 -28.43 8.72
N ILE A 48 -2.53 -27.11 8.63
CA ILE A 48 -3.70 -26.38 9.10
C ILE A 48 -4.56 -26.07 7.87
N GLN A 49 -5.62 -26.84 7.64
CA GLN A 49 -6.71 -26.32 6.81
C GLN A 49 -7.37 -25.17 7.59
N ARG A 50 -7.05 -23.93 7.21
CA ARG A 50 -7.25 -22.74 8.06
C ARG A 50 -8.65 -22.15 8.10
N GLY A 51 -9.60 -22.65 7.31
CA GLY A 51 -11.02 -22.32 7.43
C GLY A 51 -11.64 -22.65 8.81
N ALA A 52 -10.92 -23.39 9.67
CA ALA A 52 -11.31 -23.71 11.05
C ALA A 52 -10.30 -23.22 12.12
N THR A 53 -9.39 -22.30 11.79
CA THR A 53 -8.38 -21.81 12.75
C THR A 53 -9.03 -20.95 13.82
N ASP A 54 -8.90 -21.35 15.09
CA ASP A 54 -9.19 -20.46 16.22
C ASP A 54 -8.06 -19.44 16.34
N TRP A 55 -8.13 -18.36 15.55
CA TRP A 55 -7.14 -17.26 15.54
C TRP A 55 -6.97 -16.65 16.93
N ALA A 56 -8.06 -16.53 17.69
CA ALA A 56 -8.02 -16.01 19.04
C ALA A 56 -7.18 -16.90 19.97
N ALA A 57 -7.29 -18.23 19.87
CA ALA A 57 -6.43 -19.16 20.61
C ALA A 57 -4.98 -19.17 20.10
N LEU A 58 -4.78 -18.99 18.80
CA LEU A 58 -3.44 -18.93 18.20
C LEU A 58 -2.68 -17.68 18.66
N ILE A 59 -3.32 -16.51 18.66
CA ILE A 59 -2.77 -15.26 19.19
C ILE A 59 -2.43 -15.42 20.68
N ASP A 60 -3.33 -16.01 21.46
CA ASP A 60 -3.10 -16.23 22.89
C ASP A 60 -1.92 -17.13 23.18
N SER A 61 -1.79 -18.23 22.43
CA SER A 61 -0.74 -19.23 22.65
C SER A 61 0.62 -18.77 22.15
N THR A 62 0.69 -17.95 21.10
CA THR A 62 1.95 -17.51 20.49
C THR A 62 2.78 -16.63 21.42
N TRP A 63 2.16 -15.62 22.04
CA TRP A 63 2.87 -14.69 22.94
C TRP A 63 2.57 -14.92 24.42
N GLY A 64 1.61 -15.79 24.74
CA GLY A 64 1.25 -16.15 26.10
C GLY A 64 0.69 -14.97 26.90
N THR A 65 0.65 -15.13 28.22
CA THR A 65 0.14 -14.12 29.13
C THR A 65 0.96 -12.83 29.06
N SER A 66 0.26 -11.69 29.00
CA SER A 66 0.88 -10.37 29.09
C SER A 66 1.80 -10.23 30.32
N PRO A 67 3.04 -9.72 30.17
CA PRO A 67 3.90 -9.41 31.31
C PRO A 67 3.37 -8.23 32.14
N LEU A 68 2.53 -7.39 31.53
CA LEU A 68 1.84 -6.27 32.19
C LEU A 68 0.68 -6.78 33.04
N THR A 69 0.51 -6.21 34.23
CA THR A 69 -0.70 -6.42 35.03
C THR A 69 -1.90 -5.73 34.37
N ARG A 70 -3.11 -6.07 34.82
CA ARG A 70 -4.35 -5.38 34.41
C ARG A 70 -4.24 -3.85 34.61
N ASN A 71 -3.62 -3.43 35.72
CA ASN A 71 -3.48 -2.02 36.04
C ASN A 71 -2.45 -1.33 35.13
N ASP A 72 -1.33 -2.00 34.83
CA ASP A 72 -0.33 -1.45 33.89
C ASP A 72 -0.93 -1.26 32.49
N ARG A 73 -1.74 -2.23 32.02
CA ARG A 73 -2.43 -2.12 30.72
C ARG A 73 -3.42 -0.97 30.67
N ALA A 74 -4.24 -0.81 31.72
CA ALA A 74 -5.20 0.29 31.79
C ALA A 74 -4.50 1.65 31.78
N ILE A 75 -3.46 1.82 32.62
CA ILE A 75 -2.66 3.06 32.65
C ILE A 75 -2.00 3.32 31.30
N GLY A 76 -1.46 2.28 30.65
CA GLY A 76 -0.84 2.39 29.34
C GLY A 76 -1.79 2.81 28.24
N PHE A 77 -2.97 2.19 28.20
CA PHE A 77 -4.04 2.54 27.27
C PHE A 77 -4.48 3.99 27.47
N ASP A 78 -4.84 4.35 28.71
CA ASP A 78 -5.30 5.71 29.05
C ASP A 78 -4.22 6.73 28.70
N HIS A 79 -2.94 6.46 28.98
CA HIS A 79 -1.86 7.38 28.65
C HIS A 79 -1.74 7.65 27.15
N VAL A 80 -1.80 6.61 26.30
CA VAL A 80 -1.72 6.78 24.84
C VAL A 80 -2.94 7.53 24.33
N TRP A 81 -4.13 7.12 24.78
CA TRP A 81 -5.38 7.75 24.37
C TRP A 81 -5.42 9.22 24.78
N ASP A 82 -5.09 9.54 26.04
CA ASP A 82 -5.13 10.90 26.59
C ASP A 82 -4.10 11.79 25.87
N THR A 83 -2.90 11.28 25.57
CA THR A 83 -1.90 12.05 24.80
C THR A 83 -2.38 12.33 23.36
N MET A 84 -3.02 11.38 22.69
CA MET A 84 -3.59 11.61 21.36
C MET A 84 -4.76 12.58 21.43
N ASP A 85 -5.65 12.42 22.42
CA ASP A 85 -6.78 13.32 22.67
C ASP A 85 -6.34 14.75 22.92
N GLU A 86 -5.20 14.97 23.60
CA GLU A 86 -4.65 16.28 23.93
C GLU A 86 -3.82 16.91 22.81
N ASP A 87 -3.00 16.13 22.09
CA ASP A 87 -1.93 16.66 21.24
C ASP A 87 -1.98 16.23 19.77
N TYR A 88 -2.78 15.22 19.39
CA TYR A 88 -2.86 14.80 17.98
C TYR A 88 -3.42 15.93 17.12
N ALA A 89 -2.69 16.33 16.09
CA ALA A 89 -2.97 17.54 15.34
C ALA A 89 -3.70 17.30 14.00
N CYS A 90 -3.80 16.05 13.58
CA CYS A 90 -4.31 15.66 12.27
C CYS A 90 -5.78 15.18 12.35
N TRP A 91 -6.66 15.89 13.07
CA TRP A 91 -8.09 15.48 13.23
C TRP A 91 -8.96 15.89 12.04
N GLN A 92 -8.48 16.82 11.23
CA GLN A 92 -9.19 17.38 10.09
C GLN A 92 -9.43 16.28 9.06
N ASP A 93 -10.64 16.30 8.49
CA ASP A 93 -11.16 15.32 7.54
C ASP A 93 -11.13 13.85 8.00
N LEU A 94 -11.02 13.62 9.32
CA LEU A 94 -11.11 12.30 9.94
C LEU A 94 -12.47 12.15 10.67
N PRO A 95 -13.47 11.45 10.11
CA PRO A 95 -14.77 11.23 10.75
C PRO A 95 -14.67 10.15 11.84
N LEU A 96 -14.01 10.47 12.95
CA LEU A 96 -13.76 9.55 14.07
C LEU A 96 -14.30 10.11 15.39
N ASP A 97 -15.15 9.35 16.07
CA ASP A 97 -15.59 9.64 17.44
C ASP A 97 -14.57 9.06 18.44
N TRP A 98 -13.60 9.88 18.85
CA TRP A 98 -12.49 9.45 19.71
C TRP A 98 -12.94 9.02 21.12
N ASP A 99 -14.00 9.61 21.65
CA ASP A 99 -14.62 9.23 22.92
C ASP A 99 -15.27 7.85 22.85
N ALA A 100 -15.93 7.53 21.72
CA ALA A 100 -16.46 6.20 21.46
C ALA A 100 -15.33 5.15 21.38
N VAL A 101 -14.19 5.51 20.76
CA VAL A 101 -12.98 4.67 20.73
C VAL A 101 -12.50 4.37 22.15
N LYS A 102 -12.41 5.38 23.04
CA LYS A 102 -12.06 5.15 24.47
C LYS A 102 -12.98 4.12 25.10
N THR A 103 -14.29 4.35 24.94
CA THR A 103 -15.34 3.52 25.54
C THR A 103 -15.24 2.06 25.08
N GLN A 104 -15.01 1.84 23.79
CA GLN A 104 -14.82 0.51 23.22
C GLN A 104 -13.60 -0.20 23.83
N TYR A 105 -12.41 0.39 23.65
CA TYR A 105 -11.15 -0.30 23.93
C TYR A 105 -10.74 -0.34 25.39
N THR A 106 -11.20 0.58 26.25
CA THR A 106 -10.94 0.51 27.71
C THR A 106 -11.43 -0.83 28.28
N SER A 107 -12.60 -1.31 27.83
CA SER A 107 -13.18 -2.55 28.32
C SER A 107 -12.34 -3.79 27.94
N GLU A 108 -11.78 -3.79 26.73
CA GLU A 108 -10.93 -4.84 26.19
C GLU A 108 -9.54 -4.83 26.85
N ALA A 109 -8.90 -3.67 26.92
CA ALA A 109 -7.59 -3.47 27.54
C ALA A 109 -7.57 -3.85 29.03
N ALA A 110 -8.66 -3.52 29.74
CA ALA A 110 -8.84 -3.83 31.15
C ALA A 110 -9.41 -5.23 31.42
N SER A 111 -9.45 -6.13 30.42
CA SER A 111 -9.86 -7.52 30.63
C SER A 111 -8.99 -8.21 31.69
N PRO A 112 -9.56 -9.01 32.62
CA PRO A 112 -8.80 -9.66 33.70
C PRO A 112 -7.71 -10.62 33.20
N VAL A 113 -7.96 -11.28 32.07
CA VAL A 113 -7.03 -12.23 31.45
C VAL A 113 -7.00 -11.93 29.95
N ILE A 114 -5.85 -11.44 29.49
CA ILE A 114 -5.56 -11.18 28.08
C ILE A 114 -4.10 -11.55 27.80
N SER A 115 -3.85 -12.13 26.63
CA SER A 115 -2.49 -12.41 26.18
C SER A 115 -1.75 -11.13 25.79
N ARG A 116 -0.42 -11.22 25.69
CA ARG A 116 0.39 -10.13 25.15
C ARG A 116 -0.02 -9.78 23.71
N GLY A 117 -0.24 -10.79 22.88
CA GLY A 117 -0.65 -10.62 21.48
C GLY A 117 -1.96 -9.88 21.32
N ARG A 118 -3.00 -10.27 22.07
CA ARG A 118 -4.30 -9.57 22.03
C ARG A 118 -4.20 -8.12 22.51
N PHE A 119 -3.42 -7.85 23.56
CA PHE A 119 -3.24 -6.47 24.02
C PHE A 119 -2.47 -5.61 22.98
N ALA A 120 -1.47 -6.19 22.30
CA ALA A 120 -0.79 -5.53 21.19
C ALA A 120 -1.74 -5.26 20.00
N ALA A 121 -2.64 -6.19 19.69
CA ALA A 121 -3.66 -6.00 18.66
C ALA A 121 -4.61 -4.84 19.00
N ILE A 122 -5.12 -4.78 20.23
CA ILE A 122 -5.97 -3.67 20.71
C ILE A 122 -5.29 -2.31 20.51
N MET A 123 -4.06 -2.18 21.00
CA MET A 123 -3.35 -0.89 20.98
C MET A 123 -2.99 -0.47 19.54
N SER A 124 -2.56 -1.41 18.70
CA SER A 124 -2.23 -1.13 17.29
C SER A 124 -3.49 -0.81 16.46
N ARG A 125 -4.62 -1.48 16.69
CA ARG A 125 -5.90 -1.13 16.05
C ARG A 125 -6.37 0.26 16.43
N MET A 126 -6.32 0.60 17.72
CA MET A 126 -6.69 1.94 18.20
C MET A 126 -5.87 3.02 17.45
N GLY A 127 -4.54 2.86 17.36
CA GLY A 127 -3.70 3.80 16.63
C GLY A 127 -4.01 3.89 15.14
N ARG A 128 -4.35 2.77 14.48
CA ARG A 128 -4.68 2.73 13.04
C ARG A 128 -6.03 3.37 12.68
N LEU A 129 -6.93 3.55 13.65
CA LEU A 129 -8.17 4.30 13.43
C LEU A 129 -7.91 5.77 13.08
N LEU A 130 -6.74 6.30 13.48
CA LEU A 130 -6.33 7.66 13.16
C LEU A 130 -5.87 7.84 11.71
N LYS A 131 -5.76 6.75 10.93
CA LYS A 131 -5.37 6.77 9.51
C LYS A 131 -4.13 7.63 9.22
N ASP A 132 -3.09 7.52 10.05
CA ASP A 132 -1.86 8.32 9.90
C ASP A 132 -0.61 7.46 9.91
N GLY A 133 0.20 7.53 8.86
CA GLY A 133 1.47 6.80 8.75
C GLY A 133 2.55 7.24 9.75
N HIS A 134 2.41 8.40 10.39
CA HIS A 134 3.24 8.82 11.53
C HIS A 134 2.74 8.31 12.87
N THR A 135 1.53 7.76 12.93
CA THR A 135 0.95 7.23 14.15
C THR A 135 1.19 5.73 14.25
N ALA A 136 1.77 5.31 15.36
CA ALA A 136 1.99 3.89 15.63
C ALA A 136 1.97 3.64 17.12
N VAL A 137 1.38 2.51 17.54
CA VAL A 137 1.36 2.06 18.93
C VAL A 137 1.68 0.58 18.94
N THR A 138 2.90 0.24 19.34
CA THR A 138 3.49 -1.09 19.07
C THR A 138 4.15 -1.68 20.29
N ASP A 139 3.89 -2.97 20.52
CA ASP A 139 4.69 -3.83 21.40
C ASP A 139 5.78 -4.50 20.55
N THR A 140 7.03 -4.09 20.74
CA THR A 140 8.21 -4.58 20.00
C THR A 140 8.46 -6.08 20.19
N GLY A 141 8.07 -6.67 21.33
CA GLY A 141 8.17 -8.11 21.52
C GLY A 141 7.08 -8.90 20.77
N VAL A 142 6.07 -8.23 20.24
CA VAL A 142 5.08 -8.79 19.31
C VAL A 142 5.45 -8.46 17.87
N SER A 143 5.68 -7.19 17.53
CA SER A 143 5.94 -6.74 16.16
C SER A 143 7.23 -7.31 15.56
N ASP A 144 8.25 -7.55 16.39
CA ASP A 144 9.54 -8.04 15.91
C ASP A 144 9.60 -9.58 15.90
N THR A 145 8.46 -10.25 16.11
CA THR A 145 8.35 -11.70 16.04
C THR A 145 8.72 -12.18 14.64
N THR A 146 9.62 -13.14 14.56
CA THR A 146 9.97 -13.78 13.28
C THR A 146 8.74 -14.42 12.67
N LEU A 147 8.42 -14.06 11.43
CA LEU A 147 7.29 -14.59 10.65
C LEU A 147 7.57 -16.05 10.23
N ALA A 148 7.47 -16.98 11.17
CA ALA A 148 7.51 -18.40 10.87
C ALA A 148 6.10 -18.90 10.49
N PRO A 149 5.97 -20.02 9.75
CA PRO A 149 4.65 -20.59 9.45
C PRO A 149 3.80 -20.72 10.71
N GLY A 150 2.60 -20.15 10.68
CA GLY A 150 1.63 -20.18 11.79
C GLY A 150 1.72 -19.04 12.79
N VAL A 151 2.68 -18.11 12.69
CA VAL A 151 2.72 -16.92 13.56
C VAL A 151 1.59 -15.96 13.17
N PRO A 152 0.61 -15.66 14.05
CA PRO A 152 -0.56 -14.84 13.71
C PRO A 152 -0.22 -13.34 13.81
N LEU A 153 0.71 -12.88 12.98
CA LEU A 153 1.15 -11.48 12.89
C LEU A 153 0.97 -11.01 11.45
N PHE A 154 0.17 -9.98 11.25
CA PHE A 154 -0.02 -9.36 9.94
C PHE A 154 1.20 -8.50 9.58
N ASN A 155 1.69 -8.62 8.36
CA ASN A 155 2.90 -7.93 7.90
C ASN A 155 2.58 -6.90 6.82
N PHE A 156 2.63 -5.61 7.20
CA PHE A 156 2.56 -4.50 6.25
C PHE A 156 3.90 -4.36 5.53
N SER A 157 3.96 -4.73 4.24
CA SER A 157 5.25 -4.90 3.55
C SER A 157 5.27 -4.56 2.06
N THR A 158 4.38 -3.68 1.60
CA THR A 158 4.41 -3.14 0.22
C THR A 158 5.72 -2.44 -0.10
N TRP A 159 6.24 -1.63 0.83
CA TRP A 159 7.48 -0.89 0.67
C TRP A 159 8.54 -1.30 1.68
N GLY A 160 9.79 -1.07 1.32
CA GLY A 160 10.90 -1.31 2.23
C GLY A 160 11.58 -2.66 2.00
N PHE A 161 12.30 -3.12 3.00
CA PHE A 161 13.08 -4.35 2.88
C PHE A 161 12.18 -5.59 2.87
N VAL A 162 12.12 -6.26 1.72
CA VAL A 162 11.52 -7.58 1.61
C VAL A 162 12.55 -8.61 2.09
N THR A 163 12.30 -9.18 3.26
CA THR A 163 13.20 -10.15 3.92
C THR A 163 12.59 -11.54 4.10
N HIS A 164 11.33 -11.68 3.68
CA HIS A 164 10.48 -12.85 3.98
C HIS A 164 9.85 -13.47 2.73
N ALA A 165 9.41 -12.67 1.76
CA ALA A 165 8.68 -13.14 0.59
C ALA A 165 9.56 -13.41 -0.64
N GLY A 166 10.72 -12.76 -0.75
CA GLY A 166 11.62 -12.93 -1.91
C GLY A 166 11.08 -12.38 -3.24
N MET A 167 10.05 -11.54 -3.20
CA MET A 167 9.49 -10.85 -4.35
C MET A 167 8.93 -9.50 -3.90
N SER A 168 8.93 -8.54 -4.81
CA SER A 168 8.31 -7.23 -4.60
C SER A 168 7.06 -7.12 -5.46
N VAL A 169 6.00 -6.57 -4.87
CA VAL A 169 4.65 -6.60 -5.41
C VAL A 169 4.06 -5.20 -5.36
N THR A 170 3.30 -4.86 -6.40
CA THR A 170 2.51 -3.64 -6.44
C THR A 170 1.05 -4.00 -6.76
N PRO A 171 0.05 -3.36 -6.14
CA PRO A 171 -1.35 -3.54 -6.49
C PRO A 171 -1.64 -3.19 -7.96
N GLN A 172 -2.63 -3.86 -8.52
CA GLN A 172 -3.24 -3.56 -9.81
C GLN A 172 -4.69 -3.10 -9.60
N ALA A 173 -5.27 -2.50 -10.64
CA ALA A 173 -6.68 -2.09 -10.61
C ALA A 173 -7.59 -3.27 -10.25
N ASP A 174 -7.32 -4.47 -10.78
CA ASP A 174 -8.04 -5.72 -10.49
C ASP A 174 -7.84 -6.28 -9.06
N THR A 175 -7.22 -5.51 -8.15
CA THR A 175 -6.83 -5.86 -6.78
C THR A 175 -5.76 -6.95 -6.65
N SER A 176 -5.29 -7.52 -7.77
CA SER A 176 -4.19 -8.48 -7.75
C SER A 176 -2.85 -7.80 -7.47
N GLY A 177 -1.88 -8.56 -6.98
CA GLY A 177 -0.52 -8.09 -6.75
C GLY A 177 0.39 -8.41 -7.93
N LEU A 178 0.72 -7.42 -8.75
CA LEU A 178 1.72 -7.55 -9.81
C LEU A 178 3.13 -7.70 -9.23
N ILE A 179 3.79 -8.81 -9.56
CA ILE A 179 5.18 -9.06 -9.21
C ILE A 179 6.06 -8.25 -10.18
N TYR A 180 6.90 -7.35 -9.65
CA TYR A 180 7.78 -6.52 -10.47
C TYR A 180 9.27 -6.76 -10.24
N ASP A 181 9.64 -7.41 -9.13
CA ASP A 181 11.02 -7.82 -8.86
C ASP A 181 11.03 -9.14 -8.06
N VAL A 182 12.06 -9.95 -8.28
CA VAL A 182 12.25 -11.24 -7.60
C VAL A 182 13.70 -11.45 -7.19
N VAL A 183 13.92 -12.30 -6.19
CA VAL A 183 15.28 -12.56 -5.68
C VAL A 183 16.27 -12.93 -6.81
N PRO A 184 17.52 -12.41 -6.75
CA PRO A 184 18.55 -12.78 -7.71
C PRO A 184 18.76 -14.29 -7.77
N GLY A 185 18.74 -14.85 -8.99
CA GLY A 185 18.87 -16.29 -9.22
C GLY A 185 17.53 -17.02 -9.38
N GLY A 186 16.41 -16.31 -9.27
CA GLY A 186 15.06 -16.82 -9.51
C GLY A 186 14.34 -17.18 -8.22
N HIS A 187 13.03 -16.97 -8.20
CA HIS A 187 12.19 -17.28 -7.06
C HIS A 187 11.95 -18.81 -6.95
N PRO A 188 11.90 -19.41 -5.74
CA PRO A 188 11.62 -20.84 -5.55
C PRO A 188 10.29 -21.31 -6.15
N LEU A 189 9.33 -20.41 -6.32
CA LEU A 189 8.04 -20.68 -6.97
C LEU A 189 8.11 -20.68 -8.51
N GLY A 190 9.22 -20.25 -9.10
CA GLY A 190 9.30 -20.04 -10.55
C GLY A 190 8.50 -18.82 -11.04
N VAL A 191 8.17 -17.89 -10.13
CA VAL A 191 7.56 -16.60 -10.50
C VAL A 191 8.60 -15.65 -11.10
N VAL A 192 8.13 -14.80 -11.99
CA VAL A 192 8.90 -13.80 -12.73
C VAL A 192 8.15 -12.46 -12.72
N PRO A 193 8.83 -11.33 -13.00
CA PRO A 193 8.15 -10.07 -13.24
C PRO A 193 7.06 -10.21 -14.31
N GLY A 194 5.89 -9.63 -14.06
CA GLY A 194 4.68 -9.80 -14.88
C GLY A 194 3.66 -10.76 -14.27
N ASP A 195 4.08 -11.79 -13.52
CA ASP A 195 3.12 -12.66 -12.83
C ASP A 195 2.32 -11.89 -11.77
N ARG A 196 1.10 -12.36 -11.45
CA ARG A 196 0.23 -11.70 -10.47
C ARG A 196 -0.19 -12.63 -9.34
N ILE A 197 -0.17 -12.12 -8.11
CA ILE A 197 -0.72 -12.77 -6.92
C ILE A 197 -2.20 -12.46 -6.84
N LEU A 198 -3.04 -13.51 -6.82
CA LEU A 198 -4.47 -13.36 -6.63
C LEU A 198 -4.86 -13.39 -5.16
N GLY A 199 -4.20 -14.24 -4.38
CA GLY A 199 -4.53 -14.47 -2.99
C GLY A 199 -3.95 -15.78 -2.46
N TYR A 200 -4.65 -16.38 -1.51
CA TYR A 200 -4.17 -17.54 -0.76
C TYR A 200 -5.28 -18.55 -0.52
N ASP A 201 -4.91 -19.83 -0.55
CA ASP A 201 -5.81 -20.95 -0.28
C ASP A 201 -7.10 -20.90 -1.13
N GLY A 202 -6.98 -20.44 -2.38
CA GLY A 202 -8.06 -20.29 -3.34
C GLY A 202 -8.82 -18.97 -3.23
N ARG A 203 -8.61 -18.17 -2.17
CA ARG A 203 -9.38 -16.96 -1.85
C ARG A 203 -8.63 -15.68 -2.26
N PRO A 204 -9.31 -14.66 -2.82
CA PRO A 204 -8.68 -13.38 -3.18
C PRO A 204 -8.09 -12.64 -1.97
N TRP A 205 -6.95 -11.97 -2.16
CA TRP A 205 -6.30 -11.21 -1.08
C TRP A 205 -7.19 -10.09 -0.53
N ILE A 206 -7.95 -9.41 -1.40
CA ILE A 206 -8.90 -8.34 -1.04
C ILE A 206 -9.95 -8.81 -0.03
N ASP A 207 -10.34 -10.08 -0.04
CA ASP A 207 -11.28 -10.65 0.93
C ASP A 207 -10.60 -11.10 2.22
N ILE A 208 -9.33 -11.51 2.12
CA ILE A 208 -8.58 -12.12 3.22
C ILE A 208 -8.07 -11.06 4.20
N TYR A 209 -7.43 -9.98 3.71
CA TYR A 209 -6.77 -9.04 4.61
C TYR A 209 -7.72 -8.32 5.59
N PRO A 210 -8.95 -7.91 5.20
CA PRO A 210 -9.90 -7.31 6.13
C PRO A 210 -10.32 -8.33 7.20
N GLU A 211 -10.55 -9.59 6.82
CA GLU A 211 -10.89 -10.67 7.75
C GLU A 211 -9.80 -10.85 8.81
N LEU A 212 -8.52 -10.85 8.41
CA LEU A 212 -7.40 -10.97 9.35
C LEU A 212 -7.31 -9.81 10.33
N LEU A 213 -7.57 -8.58 9.89
CA LEU A 213 -7.38 -7.38 10.69
C LEU A 213 -8.60 -7.02 11.54
N ASP A 214 -9.79 -7.10 10.96
CA ASP A 214 -11.02 -6.57 11.53
C ASP A 214 -11.86 -7.65 12.23
N VAL A 215 -11.83 -8.90 11.72
CA VAL A 215 -12.58 -10.02 12.31
C VAL A 215 -11.69 -10.83 13.27
N HIS A 216 -10.52 -11.24 12.80
CA HIS A 216 -9.58 -12.07 13.58
C HIS A 216 -8.60 -11.28 14.40
N GLU A 217 -8.59 -9.95 14.23
CA GLU A 217 -7.97 -9.06 15.18
C GLU A 217 -6.45 -9.29 15.33
N LEU A 218 -5.78 -9.66 14.24
CA LEU A 218 -4.34 -9.94 14.29
C LEU A 218 -3.56 -8.69 14.72
N PRO A 219 -2.56 -8.84 15.62
CA PRO A 219 -1.54 -7.81 15.76
C PRO A 219 -0.78 -7.65 14.44
N SER A 220 -0.16 -6.48 14.25
CA SER A 220 0.57 -6.18 13.03
C SER A 220 2.03 -5.76 13.28
N THR A 221 2.83 -5.89 12.22
CA THR A 221 4.17 -5.34 12.10
C THR A 221 4.31 -4.55 10.80
N GLY A 222 5.29 -3.65 10.75
CA GLY A 222 5.36 -2.58 9.77
C GLY A 222 4.57 -1.35 10.23
N VAL A 223 5.05 -0.17 9.83
CA VAL A 223 4.49 1.14 10.23
C VAL A 223 4.17 2.02 9.02
N TRP A 224 4.23 1.46 7.81
CA TRP A 224 3.93 2.19 6.59
C TRP A 224 2.45 2.01 6.26
N ASP A 225 1.62 2.71 7.01
CA ASP A 225 0.18 2.82 6.79
C ASP A 225 -0.06 4.12 6.00
N GLY A 226 -0.74 4.04 4.86
CA GLY A 226 -1.08 5.23 4.08
C GLY A 226 -2.03 6.13 4.87
N THR A 227 -1.99 7.45 4.60
CA THR A 227 -2.86 8.40 5.30
C THR A 227 -4.18 8.62 4.55
N THR A 228 -4.16 8.66 3.22
CA THR A 228 -5.39 8.64 2.40
C THR A 228 -5.97 7.23 2.29
N ASP A 229 -7.26 7.12 1.98
CA ASP A 229 -7.89 5.82 1.76
C ASP A 229 -7.24 5.05 0.60
N SER A 230 -6.92 5.74 -0.51
CA SER A 230 -6.21 5.17 -1.66
C SER A 230 -4.81 4.66 -1.31
N SER A 231 -4.01 5.45 -0.58
CA SER A 231 -2.65 5.07 -0.17
C SER A 231 -2.68 3.89 0.80
N LYS A 232 -3.66 3.88 1.71
CA LYS A 232 -3.87 2.81 2.68
C LYS A 232 -4.29 1.51 2.00
N GLU A 233 -5.27 1.56 1.10
CA GLU A 233 -5.69 0.40 0.30
C GLU A 233 -4.52 -0.14 -0.53
N HIS A 234 -3.74 0.74 -1.17
CA HIS A 234 -2.52 0.35 -1.89
C HIS A 234 -1.51 -0.37 -1.00
N GLY A 235 -1.29 0.12 0.23
CA GLY A 235 -0.45 -0.53 1.24
C GLY A 235 -0.98 -1.89 1.70
N LEU A 236 -2.29 -2.04 1.85
CA LEU A 236 -2.91 -3.31 2.27
C LEU A 236 -2.87 -4.36 1.16
N LEU A 237 -3.22 -3.97 -0.08
CA LEU A 237 -3.16 -4.84 -1.25
C LEU A 237 -1.73 -5.26 -1.58
N GLY A 238 -0.78 -4.33 -1.52
CA GLY A 238 0.63 -4.59 -1.83
C GLY A 238 1.31 -5.49 -0.80
N SER A 239 0.71 -5.66 0.37
CA SER A 239 1.19 -6.55 1.42
C SER A 239 0.87 -8.03 1.17
N SER A 240 0.24 -8.38 0.03
CA SER A 240 -0.13 -9.74 -0.35
C SER A 240 1.03 -10.73 -0.21
N ALA A 241 2.20 -10.48 -0.82
CA ALA A 241 3.33 -11.39 -0.74
C ALA A 241 3.91 -11.58 0.67
N GLY A 242 3.78 -10.58 1.54
CA GLY A 242 4.43 -10.55 2.85
C GLY A 242 3.76 -11.40 3.93
N ASN A 243 2.59 -11.98 3.64
CA ASN A 243 1.74 -12.66 4.61
C ASN A 243 1.64 -14.18 4.39
N TRP A 244 2.49 -14.76 3.54
CA TRP A 244 2.45 -16.18 3.17
C TRP A 244 2.52 -17.14 4.37
N HIS A 245 3.16 -16.75 5.49
CA HIS A 245 3.29 -17.58 6.70
C HIS A 245 1.95 -17.89 7.38
N LEU A 246 0.90 -17.18 6.99
CA LEU A 246 -0.47 -17.38 7.44
C LEU A 246 -1.23 -18.43 6.61
N PHE A 247 -0.69 -18.97 5.52
CA PHE A 247 -1.43 -19.79 4.54
C PHE A 247 -0.64 -21.01 4.08
N ASP A 248 -1.33 -21.98 3.46
CA ASP A 248 -0.72 -23.21 2.94
C ASP A 248 -0.34 -23.11 1.46
N THR A 249 -1.13 -22.37 0.67
CA THR A 249 -0.96 -22.15 -0.77
C THR A 249 -1.14 -20.68 -1.15
N ILE A 250 -0.40 -20.24 -2.16
CA ILE A 250 -0.53 -18.94 -2.82
C ILE A 250 -1.00 -19.14 -4.26
N ASP A 251 -1.92 -18.28 -4.69
CA ASP A 251 -2.54 -18.36 -6.01
C ASP A 251 -1.89 -17.33 -6.95
N ILE A 252 -1.27 -17.84 -8.02
CA ILE A 252 -0.51 -17.03 -8.98
C ILE A 252 -1.08 -17.17 -10.38
N VAL A 253 -1.30 -16.06 -11.09
CA VAL A 253 -1.51 -16.07 -12.54
C VAL A 253 -0.17 -15.89 -13.23
N LYS A 254 0.13 -16.79 -14.16
CA LYS A 254 1.29 -16.71 -15.03
C LYS A 254 1.04 -15.73 -16.17
N HIS A 255 1.88 -14.71 -16.30
CA HIS A 255 1.74 -13.67 -17.33
C HIS A 255 1.69 -14.24 -18.76
N ASP A 256 2.59 -15.17 -19.07
CA ASP A 256 2.80 -15.69 -20.42
C ASP A 256 1.72 -16.67 -20.89
N THR A 257 1.02 -17.32 -19.97
CA THR A 257 0.02 -18.35 -20.29
C THR A 257 -1.40 -18.00 -19.83
N GLY A 258 -1.56 -17.06 -18.90
CA GLY A 258 -2.81 -16.82 -18.18
C GLY A 258 -3.21 -17.96 -17.24
N GLU A 259 -2.33 -18.95 -17.02
CA GLU A 259 -2.61 -20.11 -16.17
C GLU A 259 -2.58 -19.72 -14.69
N VAL A 260 -3.59 -20.14 -13.93
CA VAL A 260 -3.62 -20.02 -12.47
C VAL A 260 -2.90 -21.23 -11.85
N GLN A 261 -1.96 -20.97 -10.95
CA GLN A 261 -1.21 -21.97 -10.21
C GLN A 261 -1.43 -21.83 -8.70
N HIS A 262 -1.77 -22.93 -8.04
CA HIS A 262 -1.91 -23.03 -6.59
C HIS A 262 -0.61 -23.61 -6.01
N LEU A 263 0.28 -22.74 -5.53
CA LEU A 263 1.65 -23.11 -5.19
C LEU A 263 1.83 -23.19 -3.67
N PRO A 264 2.50 -24.22 -3.13
CA PRO A 264 2.64 -24.39 -1.69
C PRO A 264 3.56 -23.32 -1.08
N THR A 265 3.08 -22.60 -0.07
CA THR A 265 3.86 -21.58 0.66
C THR A 265 5.05 -22.17 1.42
N SER A 266 5.04 -23.49 1.66
CA SER A 266 6.21 -24.21 2.19
C SER A 266 7.49 -24.01 1.38
N LEU A 267 7.41 -23.63 0.10
CA LEU A 267 8.57 -23.32 -0.75
C LEU A 267 9.25 -21.98 -0.41
N PHE A 268 8.60 -21.12 0.37
CA PHE A 268 9.22 -19.90 0.89
C PHE A 268 10.20 -20.19 2.04
N THR A 269 10.19 -21.42 2.59
CA THR A 269 11.08 -21.84 3.68
C THR A 269 12.55 -21.86 3.23
N GLY A 270 13.22 -20.71 3.36
CA GLY A 270 14.59 -20.50 2.90
C GLY A 270 14.86 -19.10 2.35
N LEU A 271 13.82 -18.30 2.10
CA LEU A 271 13.94 -16.90 1.69
C LEU A 271 14.29 -15.96 2.84
N THR A 272 14.22 -16.45 4.08
CA THR A 272 14.64 -15.72 5.28
C THR A 272 16.10 -15.28 5.15
N GLY A 273 16.33 -13.96 5.06
CA GLY A 273 17.66 -13.35 5.02
C GLY A 273 18.16 -12.96 3.63
N VAL A 274 17.37 -13.16 2.56
CA VAL A 274 17.58 -12.46 1.29
C VAL A 274 16.92 -11.10 1.43
N SER A 275 17.70 -10.03 1.24
CA SER A 275 17.21 -8.66 1.38
C SER A 275 17.05 -8.05 0.00
N MET A 276 15.81 -7.95 -0.45
CA MET A 276 15.45 -7.07 -1.55
C MET A 276 14.82 -5.81 -0.98
N TYR A 277 14.48 -4.86 -1.84
CA TYR A 277 13.70 -3.73 -1.39
C TYR A 277 12.65 -3.38 -2.42
N ALA A 278 11.42 -3.32 -1.94
CA ALA A 278 10.28 -2.92 -2.71
C ALA A 278 10.16 -1.38 -2.72
N SER A 279 10.36 -0.78 -3.90
CA SER A 279 10.24 0.66 -4.13
C SER A 279 9.23 1.03 -5.21
N GLU A 280 8.64 0.04 -5.90
CA GLU A 280 7.73 0.25 -7.03
C GLU A 280 8.36 1.11 -8.14
N GLN A 281 9.64 0.85 -8.37
CA GLN A 281 10.50 1.51 -9.35
C GLN A 281 11.31 0.43 -10.05
N LEU A 282 11.41 0.49 -11.38
CA LEU A 282 12.30 -0.38 -12.14
C LEU A 282 13.60 0.34 -12.53
N SER A 283 14.59 -0.41 -12.98
CA SER A 283 15.90 0.13 -13.36
C SER A 283 15.81 1.13 -14.51
N VAL A 284 16.52 2.26 -14.35
CA VAL A 284 16.55 3.33 -15.36
C VAL A 284 17.82 3.26 -16.18
N ALA A 285 17.69 2.99 -17.48
CA ALA A 285 18.85 2.84 -18.36
C ALA A 285 19.73 4.10 -18.36
N GLY A 286 21.02 3.96 -18.01
CA GLY A 286 21.98 5.07 -17.94
C GLY A 286 22.10 5.74 -16.57
N VAL A 287 21.26 5.35 -15.61
CA VAL A 287 21.33 5.78 -14.21
C VAL A 287 21.61 4.57 -13.34
N ALA A 288 22.45 4.73 -12.33
CA ALA A 288 22.72 3.65 -11.39
C ALA A 288 21.52 3.41 -10.48
N ASP A 289 21.15 2.15 -10.27
CA ASP A 289 20.09 1.81 -9.33
C ASP A 289 20.43 2.29 -7.91
N PRO A 290 19.43 2.77 -7.14
CA PRO A 290 19.62 3.14 -5.75
C PRO A 290 20.13 1.98 -4.90
N VAL A 291 21.27 2.18 -4.22
CA VAL A 291 21.79 1.20 -3.25
C VAL A 291 21.35 1.59 -1.84
N PHE A 292 20.59 0.67 -1.22
CA PHE A 292 20.04 0.82 0.11
C PHE A 292 21.08 1.05 1.20
N GLY A 293 20.87 2.11 1.99
CA GLY A 293 21.76 2.47 3.10
C GLY A 293 23.09 3.10 2.68
N SER A 294 23.33 3.36 1.39
CA SER A 294 24.55 4.03 0.92
C SER A 294 24.28 5.28 0.07
N ASN A 295 23.33 5.24 -0.86
CA ASN A 295 23.11 6.33 -1.81
C ASN A 295 21.67 6.87 -1.68
N TRP A 296 21.53 8.06 -1.08
CA TRP A 296 20.24 8.74 -0.90
C TRP A 296 19.75 9.47 -2.16
N VAL A 297 20.66 9.75 -3.09
CA VAL A 297 20.38 10.34 -4.40
C VAL A 297 21.13 9.54 -5.45
N THR A 298 20.45 9.16 -6.53
CA THR A 298 21.08 8.68 -7.77
C THR A 298 20.64 9.58 -8.91
N SER A 299 21.52 9.83 -9.87
CA SER A 299 21.22 10.70 -11.00
C SER A 299 22.05 10.38 -12.23
N GLY A 300 21.56 10.81 -13.38
CA GLY A 300 22.23 10.65 -14.67
C GLY A 300 21.37 11.12 -15.82
N VAL A 301 21.85 10.89 -17.05
CA VAL A 301 21.07 11.10 -18.27
C VAL A 301 20.55 9.75 -18.74
N ILE A 302 19.27 9.68 -19.06
CA ILE A 302 18.63 8.45 -19.53
C ILE A 302 19.24 8.05 -20.88
N THR A 303 19.59 6.77 -21.03
CA THR A 303 20.27 6.28 -22.23
C THR A 303 19.41 6.46 -23.47
N GLY A 304 19.98 7.04 -24.52
CA GLY A 304 19.27 7.28 -25.78
C GLY A 304 18.48 8.58 -25.81
N THR A 305 18.44 9.32 -24.70
CA THR A 305 17.82 10.65 -24.62
C THR A 305 18.84 11.70 -24.17
N ASN A 306 18.39 12.95 -24.06
CA ASN A 306 19.09 14.02 -23.35
C ASN A 306 18.25 14.51 -22.16
N ILE A 307 17.52 13.59 -21.53
CA ILE A 307 16.65 13.87 -20.38
C ILE A 307 17.38 13.44 -19.11
N GLY A 308 17.48 14.36 -18.16
CA GLY A 308 18.05 14.10 -16.85
C GLY A 308 17.09 13.31 -15.98
N TYR A 309 17.62 12.46 -15.11
CA TYR A 309 16.83 11.71 -14.13
C TYR A 309 17.52 11.79 -12.76
N ILE A 310 16.73 12.00 -11.71
CA ILE A 310 17.17 12.03 -10.32
C ILE A 310 16.19 11.20 -9.50
N ASN A 311 16.67 10.20 -8.76
CA ASN A 311 15.89 9.51 -7.74
C ASN A 311 16.36 9.97 -6.37
N VAL A 312 15.42 10.40 -5.52
CA VAL A 312 15.69 10.87 -4.16
C VAL A 312 14.92 10.03 -3.17
N ARG A 313 15.64 9.47 -2.20
CA ARG A 313 15.13 8.38 -1.35
C ARG A 313 14.76 8.78 0.06
N ALA A 314 15.45 9.78 0.58
CA ALA A 314 15.21 10.33 1.90
C ALA A 314 15.94 11.66 2.00
N TRP A 315 15.44 12.57 2.81
CA TRP A 315 16.00 13.89 3.07
C TRP A 315 16.87 13.88 4.32
N GLN A 316 17.97 13.13 4.27
CA GLN A 316 18.99 13.10 5.32
C GLN A 316 19.97 14.30 5.20
N PRO A 317 20.71 14.70 6.25
CA PRO A 317 21.57 15.90 6.25
C PRO A 317 22.64 16.04 5.14
N ALA A 318 23.00 14.96 4.44
CA ALA A 318 23.94 15.00 3.31
C ALA A 318 23.25 14.92 1.93
N THR A 319 21.94 14.65 1.92
CA THR A 319 21.14 14.47 0.71
C THR A 319 21.00 15.77 -0.05
N GLY A 320 20.84 16.90 0.65
CA GLY A 320 20.67 18.21 0.02
C GLY A 320 21.82 18.58 -0.92
N LEU A 321 23.06 18.34 -0.48
CA LEU A 321 24.25 18.59 -1.31
C LEU A 321 24.33 17.68 -2.55
N LEU A 322 23.91 16.41 -2.42
CA LEU A 322 23.89 15.48 -3.54
C LEU A 322 22.79 15.85 -4.55
N PHE A 323 21.63 16.26 -4.05
CA PHE A 323 20.50 16.70 -4.85
C PHE A 323 20.83 18.00 -5.59
N GLU A 324 21.39 18.99 -4.92
CA GLU A 324 21.88 20.24 -5.53
C GLU A 324 22.90 19.97 -6.64
N ALA A 325 23.89 19.11 -6.38
CA ALA A 325 24.90 18.76 -7.37
C ALA A 325 24.30 18.05 -8.60
N ALA A 326 23.31 17.17 -8.38
CA ALA A 326 22.61 16.48 -9.46
C ALA A 326 21.81 17.47 -10.33
N ILE A 327 21.05 18.38 -9.70
CA ILE A 327 20.29 19.42 -10.40
C ILE A 327 21.24 20.35 -11.18
N ASP A 328 22.30 20.86 -10.56
CA ASP A 328 23.29 21.72 -11.23
C ASP A 328 23.93 21.02 -12.43
N GLN A 329 24.36 19.77 -12.24
CA GLN A 329 24.97 18.98 -13.31
C GLN A 329 24.02 18.78 -14.49
N LEU A 330 22.79 18.32 -14.24
CA LEU A 330 21.84 17.98 -15.31
C LEU A 330 21.27 19.22 -16.00
N THR A 331 21.01 20.30 -15.25
CA THR A 331 20.35 21.50 -15.79
C THR A 331 21.34 22.54 -16.30
N GLN A 332 22.45 22.80 -15.60
CA GLN A 332 23.37 23.88 -15.95
C GLN A 332 24.56 23.39 -16.77
N GLN A 333 25.15 22.24 -16.40
CA GLN A 333 26.38 21.76 -17.03
C GLN A 333 26.10 20.95 -18.31
N LEU A 334 25.14 20.04 -18.23
CA LEU A 334 24.74 19.19 -19.36
C LEU A 334 23.62 19.79 -20.21
N ALA A 335 22.87 20.76 -19.67
CA ALA A 335 21.76 21.41 -20.36
C ALA A 335 20.79 20.40 -20.98
N THR A 336 20.29 19.49 -20.13
CA THR A 336 19.29 18.47 -20.52
C THR A 336 18.02 19.12 -21.07
N ASP A 337 17.34 18.43 -21.99
CA ASP A 337 16.11 18.88 -22.65
C ASP A 337 14.86 18.78 -21.76
N GLY A 338 14.97 18.03 -20.67
CA GLY A 338 13.99 17.92 -19.60
C GLY A 338 14.59 17.20 -18.40
N LEU A 339 13.89 17.23 -17.28
CA LEU A 339 14.30 16.60 -16.02
C LEU A 339 13.18 15.71 -15.48
N ILE A 340 13.54 14.53 -14.97
CA ILE A 340 12.66 13.65 -14.22
C ILE A 340 13.18 13.57 -12.78
N VAL A 341 12.31 13.79 -11.79
CA VAL A 341 12.62 13.64 -10.36
C VAL A 341 11.68 12.61 -9.76
N ASP A 342 12.22 11.47 -9.34
CA ASP A 342 11.44 10.34 -8.83
C ASP A 342 11.40 10.32 -7.30
N PHE A 343 10.19 10.49 -6.77
CA PHE A 343 9.82 10.44 -5.36
C PHE A 343 8.87 9.28 -5.04
N ARG A 344 8.56 8.37 -5.98
CA ARG A 344 7.56 7.28 -5.80
C ARG A 344 7.74 6.50 -4.50
N ASN A 345 8.99 6.31 -4.08
CA ASN A 345 9.33 5.77 -2.78
C ASN A 345 10.39 6.64 -2.05
N ASN A 346 9.92 7.68 -1.36
CA ASN A 346 10.73 8.59 -0.57
C ASN A 346 10.37 8.51 0.91
N LEU A 347 11.34 8.15 1.76
CA LEU A 347 11.22 7.88 3.19
C LEU A 347 11.07 9.14 4.07
N GLY A 348 10.99 10.32 3.47
CA GLY A 348 10.95 11.58 4.21
C GLY A 348 12.28 11.97 4.84
N GLY A 349 12.23 12.74 5.93
CA GLY A 349 13.38 13.37 6.56
C GLY A 349 13.16 14.87 6.76
N ASN A 350 14.16 15.67 6.42
CA ASN A 350 14.09 17.13 6.55
C ASN A 350 13.88 17.81 5.20
N MET A 351 12.67 18.30 4.90
CA MET A 351 12.40 18.94 3.60
C MET A 351 13.32 20.13 3.29
N PHE A 352 13.90 20.81 4.28
CA PHE A 352 14.78 21.95 4.05
C PHE A 352 16.09 21.57 3.35
N GLU A 353 16.47 20.29 3.39
CA GLU A 353 17.62 19.78 2.64
C GLU A 353 17.42 19.93 1.12
N SER A 354 16.17 19.99 0.64
CA SER A 354 15.86 20.21 -0.78
C SER A 354 16.10 21.65 -1.26
N ASN A 355 16.20 22.62 -0.34
CA ASN A 355 16.12 24.05 -0.68
C ASN A 355 17.21 24.51 -1.64
N THR A 356 18.44 24.01 -1.52
CA THR A 356 19.54 24.46 -2.38
C THR A 356 19.39 23.93 -3.80
N GLY A 357 18.94 22.69 -3.97
CA GLY A 357 18.60 22.13 -5.28
C GLY A 357 17.37 22.79 -5.91
N LEU A 358 16.30 22.99 -5.13
CA LEU A 358 15.11 23.71 -5.61
C LEU A 358 15.42 25.16 -5.99
N SER A 359 16.34 25.82 -5.29
CA SER A 359 16.77 27.17 -5.65
C SER A 359 17.38 27.29 -7.04
N ILE A 360 17.87 26.18 -7.61
CA ILE A 360 18.37 26.16 -8.99
C ILE A 360 17.21 26.16 -9.97
N LEU A 361 16.10 25.48 -9.66
CA LEU A 361 14.95 25.36 -10.56
C LEU A 361 14.07 26.61 -10.58
N PHE A 362 13.88 27.25 -9.42
CA PHE A 362 12.94 28.37 -9.26
C PHE A 362 13.57 29.73 -9.61
N GLU A 363 12.82 30.58 -10.32
CA GLU A 363 13.26 31.94 -10.67
C GLU A 363 13.26 32.89 -9.47
N ALA A 364 12.27 32.79 -8.58
CA ALA A 364 12.09 33.72 -7.47
C ALA A 364 11.66 32.98 -6.19
N PRO A 365 11.86 33.60 -5.01
CA PRO A 365 11.34 33.06 -3.76
C PRO A 365 9.83 32.81 -3.86
N THR A 366 9.41 31.60 -3.56
CA THR A 366 8.02 31.16 -3.73
C THR A 366 7.47 30.66 -2.39
N PRO A 367 6.46 31.34 -1.80
CA PRO A 367 5.75 30.85 -0.62
C PRO A 367 5.11 29.50 -0.91
N THR A 368 5.21 28.55 0.02
CA THR A 368 4.74 27.17 -0.21
C THR A 368 3.77 26.72 0.87
N LEU A 369 4.30 26.31 2.01
CA LEU A 369 3.54 25.62 3.05
C LEU A 369 3.81 26.19 4.44
N GLY A 370 2.88 25.95 5.36
CA GLY A 370 3.00 26.23 6.78
C GLY A 370 2.62 25.01 7.62
N PHE A 371 2.85 25.10 8.93
CA PHE A 371 2.45 24.08 9.90
C PHE A 371 1.77 24.71 11.10
N ASP A 372 0.64 24.15 11.49
CA ASP A 372 -0.05 24.46 12.73
C ASP A 372 -0.02 23.23 13.65
N GLN A 373 -0.35 23.45 14.92
CA GLN A 373 -0.45 22.43 15.97
C GLN A 373 -1.73 22.69 16.77
N ARG A 374 -2.19 21.67 17.49
CA ARG A 374 -3.27 21.85 18.47
C ARG A 374 -2.92 22.91 19.49
N CYS A 375 -3.88 23.75 19.82
CA CYS A 375 -3.78 24.67 20.93
C CYS A 375 -5.14 25.16 21.38
N GLY A 376 -5.19 25.75 22.58
CA GLY A 376 -6.43 26.30 23.11
C GLY A 376 -7.19 25.28 23.96
N ASP A 377 -8.46 25.05 23.64
CA ASP A 377 -9.33 24.14 24.39
C ASP A 377 -8.98 22.67 24.11
N PRO A 378 -8.55 21.87 25.11
CA PRO A 378 -8.25 20.46 24.88
C PRO A 378 -9.46 19.64 24.41
N ASP A 379 -10.69 20.10 24.65
CA ASP A 379 -11.92 19.44 24.21
C ASP A 379 -12.32 19.80 22.76
N ASP A 380 -11.65 20.79 22.13
CA ASP A 380 -11.87 21.15 20.72
C ASP A 380 -10.75 20.58 19.85
N HIS A 381 -11.02 19.42 19.23
CA HIS A 381 -10.08 18.73 18.35
C HIS A 381 -9.71 19.50 17.08
N PHE A 382 -10.43 20.57 16.75
CA PHE A 382 -10.25 21.35 15.52
C PHE A 382 -9.59 22.72 15.74
N GLU A 383 -9.38 23.14 16.99
CA GLU A 383 -8.68 24.40 17.30
C GLU A 383 -7.16 24.25 17.07
N MET A 384 -6.65 25.04 16.11
CA MET A 384 -5.26 24.97 15.64
C MET A 384 -4.59 26.35 15.67
N CYS A 385 -3.28 26.37 15.87
CA CYS A 385 -2.46 27.59 15.70
C CYS A 385 -1.02 27.29 15.28
N ALA A 386 -0.34 28.34 14.80
CA ALA A 386 1.05 28.30 14.34
C ALA A 386 1.97 27.43 15.20
N ALA A 387 2.57 26.41 14.56
CA ALA A 387 3.59 25.54 15.14
C ALA A 387 4.92 26.28 15.29
N GLY A 388 4.99 27.17 16.29
CA GLY A 388 6.18 27.96 16.58
C GLY A 388 6.47 29.08 15.57
N ALA A 389 7.68 29.62 15.62
CA ALA A 389 8.10 30.73 14.75
C ALA A 389 9.51 30.46 14.14
N PRO A 390 9.67 30.50 12.81
CA PRO A 390 8.62 30.67 11.80
C PRO A 390 7.81 29.38 11.59
N SER A 391 6.50 29.49 11.40
CA SER A 391 5.62 28.37 11.02
C SER A 391 5.38 28.27 9.51
N THR A 392 5.85 29.23 8.72
CA THR A 392 5.61 29.32 7.27
C THR A 392 6.91 29.33 6.48
N TRP A 393 6.89 28.69 5.30
CA TRP A 393 8.10 28.35 4.57
C TRP A 393 8.00 28.66 3.08
N SER A 394 9.14 28.99 2.48
CA SER A 394 9.26 29.33 1.06
C SER A 394 10.42 28.59 0.42
N ILE A 395 10.28 28.28 -0.87
CA ILE A 395 11.39 27.87 -1.73
C ILE A 395 12.26 29.12 -2.01
N PRO A 396 13.59 29.04 -1.83
CA PRO A 396 14.48 30.07 -2.36
C PRO A 396 14.44 30.03 -3.90
N GLY A 397 14.61 31.16 -4.59
CA GLY A 397 14.72 31.18 -6.05
C GLY A 397 15.96 31.94 -6.50
N ASN A 398 16.47 31.58 -7.67
CA ASN A 398 17.60 32.22 -8.31
C ASN A 398 17.36 32.37 -9.82
N PRO A 399 17.10 33.59 -10.32
CA PRO A 399 16.79 33.81 -11.73
C PRO A 399 18.00 33.59 -12.64
N ALA A 400 19.22 33.52 -12.08
CA ALA A 400 20.43 33.25 -12.86
C ALA A 400 20.59 31.77 -13.23
N THR A 401 19.86 30.88 -12.55
CA THR A 401 20.01 29.42 -12.71
C THR A 401 18.69 28.70 -13.01
N SER A 402 17.55 29.40 -12.96
CA SER A 402 16.20 28.84 -13.18
C SER A 402 16.12 27.94 -14.41
N TYR A 403 15.37 26.84 -14.30
CA TYR A 403 15.26 25.84 -15.35
C TYR A 403 13.88 25.89 -16.02
N ALA A 404 13.87 26.25 -17.31
CA ALA A 404 12.63 26.50 -18.05
C ALA A 404 12.08 25.28 -18.82
N ASN A 405 12.89 24.23 -19.00
CA ASN A 405 12.46 23.01 -19.70
C ASN A 405 11.55 22.16 -18.81
N LYS A 406 10.79 21.24 -19.40
CA LYS A 406 9.83 20.38 -18.70
C LYS A 406 10.47 19.60 -17.54
N VAL A 407 9.75 19.52 -16.41
CA VAL A 407 10.14 18.75 -15.23
C VAL A 407 9.05 17.73 -14.88
N ALA A 408 9.28 16.45 -15.14
CA ALA A 408 8.37 15.41 -14.67
C ALA A 408 8.72 15.01 -13.23
N VAL A 409 7.71 14.86 -12.38
CA VAL A 409 7.86 14.43 -10.98
C VAL A 409 7.14 13.11 -10.82
N LEU A 410 7.86 12.04 -10.53
CA LEU A 410 7.23 10.73 -10.34
C LEU A 410 6.83 10.58 -8.87
N THR A 411 5.55 10.34 -8.60
CA THR A 411 4.99 10.21 -7.24
C THR A 411 4.27 8.89 -7.07
N GLY A 412 4.14 8.47 -5.82
CA GLY A 412 3.44 7.24 -5.48
C GLY A 412 3.23 7.12 -3.97
N PRO A 413 2.43 6.14 -3.53
CA PRO A 413 1.95 6.08 -2.16
C PRO A 413 3.06 5.68 -1.17
N GLY A 414 4.23 5.27 -1.68
CA GLY A 414 5.45 5.08 -0.92
C GLY A 414 6.23 6.36 -0.63
N SER A 415 5.72 7.55 -0.97
CA SER A 415 6.30 8.83 -0.58
C SER A 415 5.65 9.35 0.70
N ILE A 416 6.45 9.54 1.76
CA ILE A 416 5.99 9.87 3.11
C ILE A 416 6.72 11.10 3.67
N SER A 417 6.06 11.91 4.51
CA SER A 417 6.67 13.02 5.28
C SER A 417 7.35 14.05 4.38
N ALA A 418 8.65 14.30 4.54
CA ALA A 418 9.38 15.18 3.61
C ALA A 418 9.37 14.68 2.14
N GLY A 419 9.01 13.41 1.89
CA GLY A 419 8.66 12.91 0.57
C GLY A 419 7.44 13.63 0.01
N ASP A 420 6.32 13.63 0.74
CA ASP A 420 5.12 14.42 0.43
C ASP A 420 5.45 15.91 0.31
N GLN A 421 6.11 16.48 1.34
CA GLN A 421 6.39 17.91 1.41
C GLN A 421 7.22 18.39 0.22
N VAL A 422 8.28 17.66 -0.15
CA VAL A 422 9.15 18.10 -1.25
C VAL A 422 8.54 17.80 -2.60
N ALA A 423 7.83 16.68 -2.76
CA ALA A 423 7.04 16.44 -3.97
C ALA A 423 6.06 17.60 -4.19
N LEU A 424 5.22 17.93 -3.21
CA LEU A 424 4.22 19.02 -3.26
C LEU A 424 4.82 20.35 -3.71
N ARG A 425 6.05 20.66 -3.24
CA ARG A 425 6.76 21.88 -3.61
C ARG A 425 7.07 21.99 -5.11
N PHE A 426 7.13 20.90 -5.86
CA PHE A 426 7.25 20.96 -7.32
C PHE A 426 5.97 21.41 -8.02
N LYS A 427 4.78 21.32 -7.41
CA LYS A 427 3.55 21.90 -8.00
C LYS A 427 3.63 23.43 -8.14
N PHE A 428 4.53 24.08 -7.42
CA PHE A 428 4.80 25.51 -7.55
C PHE A 428 5.71 25.84 -8.74
N LEU A 429 6.25 24.84 -9.44
CA LEU A 429 7.06 25.03 -10.63
C LEU A 429 6.13 24.97 -11.87
N PRO A 430 5.99 26.06 -12.65
CA PRO A 430 4.96 26.16 -13.70
C PRO A 430 5.20 25.23 -14.91
N ASN A 431 6.39 24.66 -15.02
CA ASN A 431 6.82 23.71 -16.05
C ASN A 431 6.96 22.28 -15.50
N ALA A 432 6.42 22.01 -14.30
CA ALA A 432 6.37 20.67 -13.74
C ALA A 432 5.03 19.98 -13.99
N GLN A 433 5.08 18.65 -14.12
CA GLN A 433 3.90 17.78 -14.14
C GLN A 433 4.18 16.52 -13.33
N TRP A 434 3.21 16.05 -12.57
CA TRP A 434 3.29 14.83 -11.76
C TRP A 434 2.78 13.61 -12.53
N PHE A 435 3.47 12.49 -12.34
CA PHE A 435 3.17 11.20 -12.96
C PHE A 435 3.20 10.12 -11.89
N GLY A 436 2.28 9.16 -11.95
CA GLY A 436 2.25 8.06 -11.00
C GLY A 436 0.94 8.03 -10.24
N LYS A 437 1.02 7.73 -8.94
CA LYS A 437 -0.11 7.80 -8.00
C LYS A 437 0.12 8.91 -6.98
N ALA A 438 -0.95 9.28 -6.26
CA ALA A 438 -0.85 10.23 -5.16
C ALA A 438 0.20 9.77 -4.13
N THR A 439 0.80 10.74 -3.44
CA THR A 439 1.70 10.45 -2.32
C THR A 439 0.90 9.96 -1.10
N SER A 440 1.55 9.59 0.01
CA SER A 440 0.82 9.02 1.13
C SER A 440 -0.05 10.03 1.88
N ALA A 441 0.15 11.34 1.65
CA ALA A 441 -0.41 12.46 2.41
C ALA A 441 -0.03 12.47 3.89
N THR A 442 1.09 11.84 4.22
CA THR A 442 1.57 11.74 5.60
C THR A 442 2.52 12.90 5.87
N PHE A 443 2.00 14.13 5.81
CA PHE A 443 2.79 15.35 5.62
C PHE A 443 3.70 15.75 6.79
N ASN A 444 3.56 15.16 7.97
CA ASN A 444 4.06 15.76 9.21
C ASN A 444 5.33 15.12 9.76
N GLY A 445 5.77 15.58 10.93
CA GLY A 445 6.81 14.92 11.73
C GLY A 445 6.18 14.23 12.94
N PRO A 446 6.65 13.03 13.34
CA PRO A 446 6.07 12.32 14.47
C PRO A 446 6.61 12.87 15.81
N ASN A 447 5.73 13.01 16.79
CA ASN A 447 6.09 13.14 18.20
C ASN A 447 6.07 11.76 18.89
N GLN A 448 6.96 11.55 19.86
CA GLN A 448 7.07 10.27 20.57
C GLN A 448 6.30 10.31 21.90
N ILE A 449 5.54 9.26 22.19
CA ILE A 449 4.87 9.06 23.49
C ILE A 449 5.81 8.26 24.39
N GLY A 450 6.16 8.83 25.55
CA GLY A 450 7.09 8.23 26.50
C GLY A 450 6.38 7.38 27.55
N PHE A 451 6.71 6.09 27.64
CA PHE A 451 6.11 5.21 28.65
C PHE A 451 6.85 5.22 29.99
N ALA A 452 6.10 4.99 31.07
CA ALA A 452 6.66 4.64 32.37
C ALA A 452 6.96 3.13 32.47
N SER A 453 7.80 2.75 33.44
CA SER A 453 8.02 1.33 33.77
C SER A 453 6.72 0.68 34.25
N PRO A 454 6.39 -0.57 33.82
CA PRO A 454 7.24 -1.47 33.02
C PRO A 454 7.05 -1.40 31.50
N MET A 455 6.14 -0.57 30.98
CA MET A 455 5.86 -0.50 29.53
C MET A 455 7.02 0.07 28.72
N ASN A 456 7.83 0.95 29.31
CA ASN A 456 9.02 1.55 28.68
C ASN A 456 10.09 0.59 28.18
N VAL A 457 9.96 -0.71 28.42
CA VAL A 457 10.88 -1.75 27.96
C VAL A 457 10.55 -2.20 26.54
N ASP A 458 9.27 -2.50 26.28
CA ASP A 458 8.84 -3.17 25.06
C ASP A 458 7.89 -2.31 24.21
N TRP A 459 7.41 -1.18 24.71
CA TRP A 459 6.43 -0.35 24.02
C TRP A 459 7.04 0.88 23.35
N PHE A 460 6.61 1.10 22.12
CA PHE A 460 6.92 2.28 21.32
C PHE A 460 5.61 2.89 20.83
N ALA A 461 5.46 4.20 20.97
CA ALA A 461 4.33 4.91 20.40
C ALA A 461 4.72 6.31 19.90
N ARG A 462 4.05 6.74 18.83
CA ARG A 462 4.22 8.04 18.18
C ARG A 462 2.90 8.52 17.57
N TYR A 463 2.80 9.82 17.33
CA TYR A 463 1.60 10.50 16.82
C TYR A 463 1.96 11.72 15.96
N CYS A 464 1.05 12.16 15.08
CA CYS A 464 1.13 13.44 14.39
C CYS A 464 0.92 14.62 15.37
N GLY A 465 1.95 15.46 15.57
CA GLY A 465 1.87 16.60 16.49
C GLY A 465 1.69 17.98 15.83
N THR A 466 1.71 18.04 14.51
CA THR A 466 1.48 19.24 13.70
C THR A 466 0.74 18.84 12.45
N ASP A 467 0.02 19.75 11.80
CA ASP A 467 -0.52 19.53 10.47
C ASP A 467 -0.10 20.62 9.48
N GLY A 468 0.18 20.22 8.25
CA GLY A 468 0.65 21.07 7.17
C GLY A 468 -0.50 21.66 6.37
N PHE A 469 -0.33 22.88 5.88
CA PHE A 469 -1.30 23.55 5.00
C PHE A 469 -0.58 24.36 3.91
N LEU A 470 -1.27 24.61 2.81
CA LEU A 470 -0.77 25.51 1.75
C LEU A 470 -0.92 26.97 2.18
N LEU A 471 0.08 27.82 1.95
CA LEU A 471 -0.04 29.25 2.29
C LEU A 471 -1.10 30.00 1.46
N SER A 472 -1.55 29.40 0.36
CA SER A 472 -2.69 29.87 -0.42
C SER A 472 -4.04 29.54 0.21
N ASP A 473 -4.08 28.56 1.12
CA ASP A 473 -5.30 28.02 1.72
C ASP A 473 -5.10 27.72 3.22
N VAL A 474 -4.97 28.80 3.99
CA VAL A 474 -4.65 28.70 5.42
C VAL A 474 -5.86 28.17 6.19
N GLY A 475 -5.69 27.03 6.84
CA GLY A 475 -6.74 26.34 7.60
C GLY A 475 -7.28 25.09 6.91
N GLU A 476 -6.93 24.88 5.64
CA GLU A 476 -7.17 23.62 4.92
C GLU A 476 -5.91 22.76 5.00
N TYR A 477 -6.01 21.61 5.66
CA TYR A 477 -4.87 20.79 6.05
C TYR A 477 -4.62 19.65 5.07
N LEU A 478 -3.36 19.21 5.00
CA LEU A 478 -2.86 18.29 3.98
C LEU A 478 -2.83 16.83 4.44
N THR A 479 -3.01 16.56 5.74
CA THR A 479 -3.15 15.17 6.21
C THR A 479 -4.55 14.67 5.91
N HIS A 480 -4.67 13.43 5.44
CA HIS A 480 -5.91 12.80 4.93
C HIS A 480 -6.41 13.39 3.60
N ASP A 481 -5.88 14.53 3.16
CA ASP A 481 -6.21 15.15 1.88
C ASP A 481 -5.36 14.59 0.73
N GLU A 482 -6.01 13.90 -0.20
CA GLU A 482 -5.36 13.29 -1.35
C GLU A 482 -4.86 14.33 -2.35
N GLN A 483 -3.57 14.27 -2.66
CA GLN A 483 -2.95 15.19 -3.60
C GLN A 483 -3.08 14.64 -5.02
N ALA A 484 -3.96 15.27 -5.82
CA ALA A 484 -4.17 14.96 -7.23
C ALA A 484 -2.85 14.84 -8.01
N VAL A 485 -2.77 13.91 -8.96
CA VAL A 485 -1.65 13.73 -9.88
C VAL A 485 -2.09 14.16 -11.27
N ASP A 486 -1.21 14.84 -12.02
CA ASP A 486 -1.56 15.34 -13.36
C ASP A 486 -1.61 14.23 -14.44
N CYS A 487 -1.07 13.05 -14.13
CA CYS A 487 -1.06 11.86 -14.97
C CYS A 487 -1.12 10.62 -14.06
N ASN A 488 -2.33 10.14 -13.79
CA ASN A 488 -2.56 8.95 -12.96
C ASN A 488 -2.23 7.69 -13.77
N VAL A 489 -1.01 7.19 -13.61
CA VAL A 489 -0.48 6.04 -14.35
C VAL A 489 0.31 5.16 -13.40
N TRP A 490 0.24 3.84 -13.56
CA TRP A 490 0.96 2.92 -12.70
C TRP A 490 1.62 1.78 -13.46
N LEU A 491 2.34 0.91 -12.77
CA LEU A 491 3.07 -0.20 -13.41
C LEU A 491 2.09 -1.17 -14.06
N GLU A 492 2.26 -1.40 -15.36
CA GLU A 492 1.50 -2.35 -16.15
C GLU A 492 2.23 -3.69 -16.30
N GLU A 493 1.44 -4.75 -16.39
CA GLU A 493 1.93 -6.13 -16.46
C GLU A 493 2.87 -6.39 -17.65
N ASP A 494 2.46 -5.99 -18.86
CA ASP A 494 3.21 -6.19 -20.11
C ASP A 494 4.56 -5.46 -20.07
N ASP A 495 4.58 -4.23 -19.53
CA ASP A 495 5.78 -3.43 -19.38
C ASP A 495 6.74 -4.05 -18.36
N VAL A 496 6.23 -4.41 -17.19
CA VAL A 496 7.02 -5.01 -16.11
C VAL A 496 7.64 -6.34 -16.56
N ALA A 497 6.90 -7.15 -17.33
CA ALA A 497 7.38 -8.43 -17.84
C ALA A 497 8.64 -8.30 -18.74
N VAL A 498 8.80 -7.14 -19.40
CA VAL A 498 9.97 -6.83 -20.24
C VAL A 498 10.97 -5.86 -19.59
N GLY A 499 10.76 -5.51 -18.32
CA GLY A 499 11.63 -4.64 -17.55
C GLY A 499 11.49 -3.15 -17.88
N VAL A 500 10.31 -2.74 -18.35
CA VAL A 500 9.96 -1.35 -18.66
C VAL A 500 9.16 -0.76 -17.49
N ASP A 501 9.51 0.47 -17.11
CA ASP A 501 8.81 1.23 -16.08
C ASP A 501 7.73 2.10 -16.73
N THR A 502 6.46 1.72 -16.60
CA THR A 502 5.31 2.41 -17.24
C THR A 502 5.23 3.88 -16.86
N VAL A 503 5.40 4.21 -15.58
CA VAL A 503 5.34 5.59 -15.07
C VAL A 503 6.46 6.44 -15.66
N LEU A 504 7.67 5.87 -15.76
CA LEU A 504 8.80 6.54 -16.42
C LEU A 504 8.55 6.74 -17.93
N GLN A 505 7.96 5.76 -18.62
CA GLN A 505 7.63 5.91 -20.06
C GLN A 505 6.60 7.00 -20.28
N ALA A 506 5.58 7.11 -19.42
CA ALA A 506 4.63 8.21 -19.45
C ALA A 506 5.36 9.56 -19.30
N ALA A 507 6.19 9.72 -18.28
CA ALA A 507 6.95 10.97 -18.09
C ALA A 507 7.88 11.30 -19.27
N LEU A 508 8.57 10.31 -19.85
CA LEU A 508 9.43 10.49 -21.02
C LEU A 508 8.64 10.95 -22.24
N GLY A 509 7.52 10.28 -22.54
CA GLY A 509 6.67 10.58 -23.68
C GLY A 509 6.01 11.97 -23.59
N TRP A 510 5.73 12.44 -22.37
CA TRP A 510 5.29 13.82 -22.15
C TRP A 510 6.42 14.82 -22.41
N ILE A 511 7.64 14.56 -21.93
CA ILE A 511 8.78 15.47 -22.12
C ILE A 511 9.10 15.62 -23.61
N ASP A 512 9.14 14.52 -24.36
CA ASP A 512 9.50 14.51 -25.78
C ASP A 512 8.32 14.78 -26.73
N GLY A 513 7.08 14.74 -26.23
CA GLY A 513 5.86 14.99 -27.00
C GLY A 513 5.51 13.84 -27.95
N THR A 514 5.79 12.60 -27.57
CA THR A 514 5.55 11.40 -28.39
C THR A 514 4.28 10.63 -28.04
N HIS A 515 3.57 11.03 -26.98
CA HIS A 515 2.27 10.43 -26.65
C HIS A 515 1.24 10.65 -27.76
N GLY A 516 0.44 9.61 -28.01
CA GLY A 516 -0.81 9.75 -28.74
C GLY A 516 -1.81 10.61 -27.95
N ASP A 517 -2.80 11.14 -28.66
CA ASP A 517 -3.94 11.88 -28.12
C ASP A 517 -5.12 11.47 -29.02
N LEU A 518 -5.85 10.45 -28.59
CA LEU A 518 -6.84 9.74 -29.40
C LEU A 518 -8.07 10.59 -29.66
N ASP A 519 -8.49 11.38 -28.68
CA ASP A 519 -9.73 12.17 -28.72
C ASP A 519 -9.50 13.67 -29.00
N LEU A 520 -8.23 14.10 -29.08
CA LEU A 520 -7.75 15.41 -29.50
C LEU A 520 -8.04 16.53 -28.49
N ASP A 521 -7.98 16.24 -27.21
CA ASP A 521 -8.20 17.18 -26.11
C ASP A 521 -6.92 17.85 -25.59
N THR A 522 -5.77 17.47 -26.14
CA THR A 522 -4.40 17.91 -25.82
C THR A 522 -3.72 17.23 -24.63
N VAL A 523 -4.37 16.24 -24.02
CA VAL A 523 -3.80 15.33 -23.02
C VAL A 523 -3.34 14.05 -23.73
N GLY A 524 -2.21 13.50 -23.29
CA GLY A 524 -1.68 12.28 -23.90
C GLY A 524 -2.40 11.04 -23.38
N ASP A 525 -2.67 10.06 -24.24
CA ASP A 525 -3.43 8.83 -23.89
C ASP A 525 -3.00 8.16 -22.58
N PRO A 526 -1.69 8.06 -22.22
CA PRO A 526 -1.27 7.44 -20.95
C PRO A 526 -1.62 8.24 -19.69
N CYS A 527 -2.03 9.49 -19.86
CA CYS A 527 -2.38 10.43 -18.79
C CYS A 527 -3.83 10.89 -18.86
N ASP A 528 -4.56 10.46 -19.89
CA ASP A 528 -5.93 10.88 -20.14
C ASP A 528 -6.89 10.01 -19.33
N ASN A 529 -7.59 10.64 -18.37
CA ASN A 529 -8.59 9.96 -17.56
C ASN A 529 -9.93 9.75 -18.30
N CYS A 530 -10.06 10.23 -19.54
CA CYS A 530 -11.14 9.88 -20.46
C CYS A 530 -10.64 9.63 -21.90
N PRO A 531 -9.87 8.55 -22.19
CA PRO A 531 -9.14 8.34 -23.46
C PRO A 531 -9.95 8.35 -24.77
N ASN A 532 -11.28 8.38 -24.69
CA ASN A 532 -12.18 8.36 -25.83
C ASN A 532 -13.16 9.56 -25.84
N LEU A 533 -13.03 10.50 -24.89
CA LEU A 533 -13.92 11.63 -24.71
C LEU A 533 -13.16 12.86 -24.23
N ALA A 534 -12.97 13.79 -25.17
CA ALA A 534 -12.17 14.98 -24.93
C ALA A 534 -12.59 15.78 -23.68
N ASN A 535 -11.69 15.89 -22.71
CA ASN A 535 -11.91 16.50 -21.40
C ASN A 535 -10.65 17.19 -20.87
N ALA A 536 -10.14 18.19 -21.59
CA ALA A 536 -8.85 18.86 -21.31
C ALA A 536 -8.62 19.38 -19.87
N SER A 537 -9.64 19.47 -19.03
CA SER A 537 -9.50 19.79 -17.60
C SER A 537 -9.02 18.62 -16.74
N GLN A 538 -9.20 17.38 -17.18
CA GLN A 538 -8.84 16.14 -16.46
C GLN A 538 -9.35 16.15 -15.01
N ALA A 539 -10.56 16.69 -14.81
CA ALA A 539 -11.19 16.71 -13.50
C ALA A 539 -11.59 15.28 -13.14
N ASP A 540 -11.31 14.90 -11.90
CA ASP A 540 -11.59 13.60 -11.29
C ASP A 540 -11.87 13.92 -9.81
N SER A 541 -13.15 14.04 -9.49
CA SER A 541 -13.62 14.62 -8.23
C SER A 541 -13.59 13.62 -7.05
N ASP A 542 -13.57 12.32 -7.33
CA ASP A 542 -13.55 11.25 -6.33
C ASP A 542 -12.29 10.37 -6.37
N PHE A 543 -11.40 10.63 -7.33
CA PHE A 543 -10.04 10.06 -7.42
C PHE A 543 -10.01 8.56 -7.77
N ASP A 544 -11.03 8.04 -8.45
CA ASP A 544 -11.02 6.66 -8.95
C ASP A 544 -10.23 6.46 -10.26
N GLY A 545 -9.81 7.56 -10.89
CA GLY A 545 -9.04 7.59 -12.12
C GLY A 545 -9.87 7.69 -13.40
N ALA A 546 -11.20 7.68 -13.31
CA ALA A 546 -12.08 8.06 -14.41
C ALA A 546 -12.41 9.56 -14.32
N GLY A 547 -12.29 10.29 -15.43
CA GLY A 547 -12.59 11.71 -15.41
C GLY A 547 -14.08 12.01 -15.29
N ASP A 548 -14.45 13.10 -14.61
CA ASP A 548 -15.83 13.55 -14.35
C ASP A 548 -16.72 13.56 -15.62
N ASP A 549 -16.12 13.75 -16.80
CA ASP A 549 -16.82 13.81 -18.09
C ASP A 549 -17.19 12.42 -18.64
N CYS A 550 -16.39 11.39 -18.36
CA CYS A 550 -16.63 10.00 -18.79
C CYS A 550 -17.08 9.08 -17.66
N ASP A 551 -17.00 9.53 -16.42
CA ASP A 551 -17.52 8.83 -15.27
C ASP A 551 -19.05 8.97 -15.13
N CYS A 552 -19.72 7.87 -14.81
CA CYS A 552 -21.15 7.83 -14.61
C CYS A 552 -21.57 8.21 -13.18
N ALA A 553 -20.66 8.22 -12.21
CA ALA A 553 -20.93 8.69 -10.86
C ALA A 553 -19.77 9.52 -10.28
N PRO A 554 -19.56 10.79 -10.73
CA PRO A 554 -18.39 11.66 -10.42
C PRO A 554 -18.21 12.12 -8.96
N SER A 555 -18.76 11.39 -8.02
CA SER A 555 -18.70 11.65 -6.58
C SER A 555 -18.71 10.35 -5.77
N ASP A 556 -18.59 9.20 -6.44
CA ASP A 556 -18.64 7.86 -5.88
C ASP A 556 -17.48 7.03 -6.46
N PRO A 557 -16.34 6.93 -5.74
CA PRO A 557 -15.11 6.30 -6.24
C PRO A 557 -15.22 4.78 -6.39
N HIS A 558 -16.42 4.22 -6.23
CA HIS A 558 -16.72 2.82 -6.42
C HIS A 558 -17.58 2.56 -7.66
N VAL A 559 -18.03 3.59 -8.38
CA VAL A 559 -18.93 3.44 -9.52
C VAL A 559 -18.39 4.18 -10.73
N TYR A 560 -17.60 3.48 -11.55
CA TYR A 560 -16.90 4.07 -12.69
C TYR A 560 -16.75 3.10 -13.87
N PRO A 561 -16.32 3.59 -15.06
CA PRO A 561 -16.19 2.74 -16.22
C PRO A 561 -15.20 1.59 -15.99
N GLY A 562 -15.69 0.35 -16.08
CA GLY A 562 -14.88 -0.85 -15.85
C GLY A 562 -14.56 -1.15 -14.38
N ALA A 563 -15.27 -0.55 -13.42
CA ALA A 563 -15.12 -0.85 -12.00
C ALA A 563 -15.36 -2.34 -11.67
N ILE A 564 -14.64 -2.80 -10.64
CA ILE A 564 -14.82 -4.13 -10.08
C ILE A 564 -16.05 -4.14 -9.18
N GLU A 565 -16.86 -5.18 -9.30
CA GLU A 565 -17.97 -5.37 -8.37
C GLU A 565 -17.49 -5.56 -6.94
N ARG A 566 -18.14 -4.90 -6.00
CA ARG A 566 -18.05 -5.15 -4.57
C ARG A 566 -19.38 -5.77 -4.14
N ASN A 567 -19.34 -6.70 -3.18
CA ASN A 567 -20.55 -7.34 -2.69
C ASN A 567 -21.23 -6.50 -1.61
N ASP A 568 -21.74 -5.35 -2.02
CA ASP A 568 -22.37 -4.35 -1.17
C ASP A 568 -23.84 -4.07 -1.56
N GLY A 569 -24.33 -4.73 -2.61
CA GLY A 569 -25.68 -4.60 -3.12
C GLY A 569 -25.85 -3.43 -4.09
N VAL A 570 -24.74 -2.83 -4.52
CA VAL A 570 -24.68 -1.79 -5.55
C VAL A 570 -24.11 -2.41 -6.84
N ASP A 571 -24.50 -1.82 -7.97
CA ASP A 571 -23.92 -2.14 -9.27
C ASP A 571 -22.80 -1.12 -9.51
N ASN A 572 -21.56 -1.59 -9.52
CA ASN A 572 -20.40 -0.71 -9.61
C ASN A 572 -20.10 -0.26 -11.04
N GLN A 573 -20.75 -0.79 -12.09
CA GLN A 573 -20.41 -0.41 -13.46
C GLN A 573 -21.29 0.70 -14.03
N CYS A 574 -20.75 1.36 -15.06
CA CYS A 574 -21.46 2.38 -15.81
C CYS A 574 -22.38 1.81 -16.88
N ALA A 575 -23.42 2.58 -17.22
CA ALA A 575 -24.38 2.22 -18.24
C ALA A 575 -23.73 2.04 -19.62
N GLY A 576 -23.59 0.79 -20.05
CA GLY A 576 -22.95 0.43 -21.33
C GLY A 576 -21.77 -0.52 -21.18
N ASP A 577 -21.23 -0.62 -19.97
CA ASP A 577 -20.16 -1.56 -19.65
C ASP A 577 -20.66 -3.00 -19.54
N ALA A 578 -19.71 -3.93 -19.59
CA ALA A 578 -19.99 -5.30 -19.21
C ALA A 578 -20.35 -5.34 -17.72
N GLY A 579 -21.30 -6.19 -17.34
CA GLY A 579 -21.86 -6.22 -15.98
C GLY A 579 -23.12 -5.37 -15.87
N PHE A 580 -23.03 -4.07 -16.11
CA PHE A 580 -24.07 -3.05 -15.85
C PHE A 580 -25.53 -3.53 -15.78
N GLY A 581 -26.18 -3.28 -14.66
CA GLY A 581 -27.51 -3.74 -14.28
C GLY A 581 -27.48 -5.13 -13.65
N LEU A 582 -26.29 -5.65 -13.35
CA LEU A 582 -26.05 -6.82 -12.52
C LEU A 582 -25.42 -6.31 -11.23
N VAL A 583 -25.89 -6.82 -10.11
CA VAL A 583 -25.44 -6.40 -8.78
C VAL A 583 -24.64 -7.55 -8.21
N ASP A 584 -23.48 -7.24 -7.62
CA ASP A 584 -22.55 -8.18 -7.01
C ASP A 584 -22.30 -9.41 -7.93
N GLU A 585 -21.95 -9.22 -9.20
CA GLU A 585 -21.70 -10.37 -10.09
C GLU A 585 -20.35 -11.04 -9.83
N SER A 586 -20.33 -12.38 -9.91
CA SER A 586 -19.07 -13.11 -9.84
C SER A 586 -18.22 -12.85 -11.08
N GLY A 587 -16.94 -12.50 -10.88
CA GLY A 587 -16.05 -12.06 -11.95
C GLY A 587 -15.94 -13.00 -13.16
N ALA A 588 -15.50 -12.44 -14.29
CA ALA A 588 -15.52 -13.05 -15.63
C ALA A 588 -14.63 -14.30 -15.83
N ASN A 589 -13.90 -14.74 -14.80
CA ASN A 589 -13.06 -15.92 -14.84
C ASN A 589 -13.56 -16.98 -13.85
N SER A 590 -14.68 -17.62 -14.19
CA SER A 590 -15.07 -18.88 -13.56
C SER A 590 -14.90 -20.05 -14.51
N GLY A 591 -14.35 -21.17 -14.03
CA GLY A 591 -13.99 -22.26 -14.91
C GLY A 591 -13.18 -23.38 -14.26
N PHE A 592 -12.84 -24.35 -15.11
CA PHE A 592 -11.96 -25.47 -14.78
C PHE A 592 -10.57 -25.15 -15.30
N TYR A 593 -9.72 -24.60 -14.44
CA TYR A 593 -8.39 -24.10 -14.82
C TYR A 593 -7.30 -25.16 -14.70
N ASN A 594 -7.50 -26.17 -13.85
CA ASN A 594 -6.53 -27.22 -13.65
C ASN A 594 -6.65 -28.29 -14.74
N GLY A 595 -5.75 -28.27 -15.73
CA GLY A 595 -5.75 -29.25 -16.82
C GLY A 595 -5.58 -30.73 -16.37
N GLY A 596 -5.21 -30.97 -15.11
CA GLY A 596 -5.07 -32.29 -14.50
C GLY A 596 -6.24 -32.72 -13.60
N ASP A 597 -7.12 -31.82 -13.20
CA ASP A 597 -8.22 -32.10 -12.27
C ASP A 597 -9.54 -31.52 -12.81
N ALA A 598 -10.38 -32.40 -13.35
CA ALA A 598 -11.66 -32.03 -13.98
C ALA A 598 -12.80 -31.84 -12.98
N ASP A 599 -12.55 -32.05 -11.68
CA ASP A 599 -13.56 -31.99 -10.65
C ASP A 599 -13.59 -30.62 -9.93
N GLU A 600 -12.65 -29.71 -10.23
CA GLU A 600 -12.50 -28.41 -9.55
C GLU A 600 -13.01 -27.25 -10.40
N TYR A 601 -14.15 -26.68 -10.02
CA TYR A 601 -14.69 -25.45 -10.60
C TYR A 601 -14.30 -24.25 -9.71
N LEU A 602 -13.56 -23.29 -10.25
CA LEU A 602 -13.06 -22.12 -9.53
C LEU A 602 -13.64 -20.83 -10.09
N TRP A 603 -13.64 -19.77 -9.29
CA TRP A 603 -13.97 -18.41 -9.74
C TRP A 603 -13.21 -17.37 -8.93
N PHE A 604 -13.12 -16.16 -9.47
CA PHE A 604 -12.61 -15.00 -8.74
C PHE A 604 -13.69 -14.49 -7.79
N GLY A 605 -13.32 -14.32 -6.52
CA GLY A 605 -14.22 -13.78 -5.53
C GLY A 605 -14.55 -12.32 -5.78
N VAL A 606 -15.75 -11.93 -5.37
CA VAL A 606 -16.20 -10.54 -5.39
C VAL A 606 -15.82 -9.92 -4.04
N PRO A 607 -15.02 -8.83 -4.03
CA PRO A 607 -14.65 -8.12 -2.82
C PRO A 607 -15.78 -7.98 -1.79
N GLY A 608 -15.55 -8.42 -0.56
CA GLY A 608 -16.51 -8.30 0.55
C GLY A 608 -17.52 -9.44 0.66
N THR A 609 -17.41 -10.47 -0.18
CA THR A 609 -18.30 -11.64 -0.13
C THR A 609 -17.93 -12.61 0.98
N ALA A 610 -18.91 -12.98 1.81
CA ALA A 610 -18.77 -14.02 2.83
C ALA A 610 -19.11 -15.42 2.29
N ASP A 611 -20.19 -15.52 1.51
CA ASP A 611 -20.71 -16.79 1.00
C ASP A 611 -20.98 -16.68 -0.50
N TYR A 612 -20.80 -17.79 -1.21
CA TYR A 612 -21.19 -17.99 -2.59
C TYR A 612 -22.28 -19.07 -2.71
N GLN A 613 -22.95 -19.05 -3.84
CA GLN A 613 -23.83 -20.12 -4.26
C GLN A 613 -23.44 -20.58 -5.67
N VAL A 614 -23.13 -21.86 -5.81
CA VAL A 614 -22.81 -22.47 -7.11
C VAL A 614 -24.01 -23.26 -7.60
N ALA A 615 -24.43 -22.99 -8.83
CA ALA A 615 -25.41 -23.78 -9.54
C ALA A 615 -24.70 -24.72 -10.51
N ARG A 616 -25.01 -26.01 -10.42
CA ARG A 616 -24.69 -27.00 -11.46
C ARG A 616 -25.94 -27.40 -12.20
N SER A 617 -25.90 -27.48 -13.52
CA SER A 617 -27.01 -27.96 -14.35
C SER A 617 -26.57 -28.96 -15.43
N SER A 618 -27.50 -29.82 -15.85
CA SER A 618 -27.35 -30.63 -17.08
C SER A 618 -27.76 -29.88 -18.35
N SER A 619 -28.24 -28.64 -18.23
CA SER A 619 -28.73 -27.79 -19.32
C SER A 619 -28.02 -26.42 -19.26
N PRO A 620 -27.56 -25.87 -20.39
CA PRO A 620 -26.91 -24.54 -20.41
C PRO A 620 -27.86 -23.40 -20.04
N GLU A 621 -29.17 -23.64 -20.08
CA GLU A 621 -30.20 -22.67 -19.71
C GLU A 621 -30.56 -22.72 -18.22
N PHE A 622 -30.00 -23.65 -17.44
CA PHE A 622 -30.27 -23.81 -16.00
C PHE A 622 -31.75 -24.00 -15.64
N ASP A 623 -32.54 -24.52 -16.57
CA ASP A 623 -33.98 -24.75 -16.46
C ASP A 623 -34.35 -26.13 -15.87
N ALA A 624 -33.44 -27.11 -15.93
CA ALA A 624 -33.66 -28.47 -15.46
C ALA A 624 -32.38 -29.16 -14.95
N GLY A 625 -32.55 -30.11 -14.04
CA GLY A 625 -31.43 -30.93 -13.52
C GLY A 625 -30.46 -30.13 -12.64
N CYS A 626 -30.92 -29.03 -12.06
CA CYS A 626 -30.06 -28.10 -11.36
C CYS A 626 -29.87 -28.46 -9.89
N VAL A 627 -28.65 -28.25 -9.39
CA VAL A 627 -28.26 -28.41 -7.99
C VAL A 627 -27.60 -27.12 -7.54
N LEU A 628 -28.12 -26.53 -6.46
CA LEU A 628 -27.55 -25.36 -5.82
C LEU A 628 -26.72 -25.80 -4.61
N THR A 629 -25.47 -25.39 -4.56
CA THR A 629 -24.53 -25.69 -3.49
C THR A 629 -24.04 -24.37 -2.90
N PRO A 630 -24.38 -24.03 -1.65
CA PRO A 630 -23.74 -22.92 -0.96
C PRO A 630 -22.30 -23.31 -0.58
N THR A 631 -21.40 -22.34 -0.60
CA THR A 631 -19.99 -22.53 -0.25
C THR A 631 -19.41 -21.20 0.22
N THR A 632 -18.50 -21.25 1.19
CA THR A 632 -17.71 -20.07 1.64
C THR A 632 -16.42 -19.91 0.85
N GLU A 633 -16.09 -20.91 0.03
CA GLU A 633 -14.88 -20.96 -0.76
C GLU A 633 -15.16 -20.56 -2.21
N THR A 634 -14.16 -20.00 -2.89
CA THR A 634 -14.14 -19.66 -4.32
C THR A 634 -13.85 -20.86 -5.23
N ILE A 635 -14.09 -22.08 -4.71
CA ILE A 635 -13.93 -23.35 -5.39
C ILE A 635 -15.08 -24.30 -5.03
N LEU A 636 -15.53 -25.07 -6.02
CA LEU A 636 -16.43 -26.21 -5.85
C LEU A 636 -15.75 -27.47 -6.38
N VAL A 637 -15.51 -28.44 -5.50
CA VAL A 637 -15.10 -29.80 -5.87
C VAL A 637 -16.34 -30.65 -6.14
N ASP A 638 -16.53 -31.08 -7.38
CA ASP A 638 -17.67 -31.87 -7.83
C ASP A 638 -17.26 -33.13 -8.60
N ALA A 639 -17.11 -34.23 -7.88
CA ALA A 639 -16.79 -35.55 -8.45
C ALA A 639 -17.94 -36.22 -9.24
N ALA A 640 -19.03 -35.50 -9.53
CA ALA A 640 -20.14 -36.04 -10.30
C ALA A 640 -19.75 -36.20 -11.77
N ILE A 641 -20.07 -37.35 -12.35
CA ILE A 641 -19.77 -37.66 -13.75
C ILE A 641 -21.04 -37.51 -14.59
N PRO A 642 -21.05 -36.67 -15.66
CA PRO A 642 -22.20 -36.57 -16.54
C PRO A 642 -22.41 -37.89 -17.31
N VAL A 643 -23.65 -38.17 -17.71
CA VAL A 643 -23.94 -39.33 -18.56
C VAL A 643 -23.15 -39.26 -19.87
N SER A 644 -22.79 -40.41 -20.46
CA SER A 644 -21.97 -40.47 -21.66
C SER A 644 -22.52 -39.57 -22.78
N GLY A 645 -21.70 -38.61 -23.24
CA GLY A 645 -22.06 -37.64 -24.28
C GLY A 645 -22.72 -36.35 -23.77
N ALA A 646 -22.86 -36.18 -22.46
CA ALA A 646 -23.34 -34.95 -21.83
C ALA A 646 -22.21 -34.22 -21.08
N VAL A 647 -22.45 -32.95 -20.76
CA VAL A 647 -21.58 -32.10 -19.93
C VAL A 647 -22.42 -31.47 -18.81
N PHE A 648 -21.77 -31.08 -17.72
CA PHE A 648 -22.37 -30.18 -16.73
C PHE A 648 -22.03 -28.73 -17.05
N PHE A 649 -22.94 -27.83 -16.66
CA PHE A 649 -22.78 -26.39 -16.73
C PHE A 649 -22.76 -25.84 -15.32
N TYR A 650 -21.90 -24.86 -15.07
CA TYR A 650 -21.73 -24.25 -13.76
C TYR A 650 -21.93 -22.73 -13.87
N LEU A 651 -22.54 -22.16 -12.83
CA LEU A 651 -22.60 -20.72 -12.57
C LEU A 651 -22.34 -20.54 -11.09
N ASN A 652 -21.76 -19.40 -10.71
CA ASN A 652 -21.65 -19.02 -9.31
C ASN A 652 -22.21 -17.60 -9.14
N ARG A 653 -22.44 -17.22 -7.88
CA ARG A 653 -22.73 -15.85 -7.48
C ARG A 653 -22.37 -15.64 -6.02
N PRO A 654 -22.10 -14.41 -5.58
CA PRO A 654 -22.17 -14.02 -4.18
C PRO A 654 -23.57 -14.28 -3.59
N LEU A 655 -23.61 -14.62 -2.32
CA LEU A 655 -24.82 -14.90 -1.55
C LEU A 655 -24.97 -14.00 -0.33
N LEU A 656 -23.86 -13.69 0.34
CA LEU A 656 -23.82 -12.82 1.52
C LEU A 656 -22.63 -11.85 1.45
N PRO A 657 -22.76 -10.60 1.94
CA PRO A 657 -23.92 -10.05 2.65
C PRO A 657 -25.13 -9.76 1.74
N THR A 658 -24.89 -9.52 0.47
CA THR A 658 -25.93 -9.30 -0.54
C THR A 658 -25.95 -10.45 -1.56
N PRO A 659 -27.14 -10.95 -1.94
CA PRO A 659 -27.22 -11.96 -3.00
C PRO A 659 -26.99 -11.33 -4.36
N GLY A 660 -25.90 -11.72 -4.99
CA GLY A 660 -25.52 -11.26 -6.32
C GLY A 660 -26.33 -11.86 -7.47
N SER A 661 -26.02 -11.37 -8.66
CA SER A 661 -26.64 -11.83 -9.91
C SER A 661 -26.08 -13.19 -10.38
N TRP A 662 -26.85 -13.93 -11.17
CA TRP A 662 -26.35 -15.13 -11.89
C TRP A 662 -25.77 -14.77 -13.28
N GLY A 663 -25.51 -13.49 -13.54
CA GLY A 663 -25.12 -13.00 -14.85
C GLY A 663 -26.28 -12.87 -15.84
N LYS A 664 -25.93 -12.63 -17.12
CA LYS A 664 -26.88 -12.53 -18.26
C LYS A 664 -26.78 -13.70 -19.22
N THR A 665 -27.89 -14.00 -19.87
CA THR A 665 -27.94 -14.87 -21.06
C THR A 665 -27.24 -14.20 -22.24
N SER A 666 -26.93 -14.95 -23.29
CA SER A 666 -26.39 -14.39 -24.54
C SER A 666 -27.32 -13.38 -25.23
N ALA A 667 -28.59 -13.32 -24.83
CA ALA A 667 -29.57 -12.33 -25.28
C ALA A 667 -29.62 -11.08 -24.38
N GLY A 668 -28.76 -10.98 -23.35
CA GLY A 668 -28.67 -9.84 -22.43
C GLY A 668 -29.71 -9.84 -21.30
N ALA A 669 -30.61 -10.84 -21.24
CA ALA A 669 -31.58 -10.95 -20.16
C ALA A 669 -30.92 -11.55 -18.90
N PRO A 670 -31.26 -11.06 -17.68
CA PRO A 670 -30.80 -11.67 -16.43
C PRO A 670 -31.12 -13.16 -16.37
N ARG A 671 -30.19 -13.97 -15.88
CA ARG A 671 -30.37 -15.42 -15.75
C ARG A 671 -31.26 -15.73 -14.54
N ALA A 672 -32.32 -16.50 -14.79
CA ALA A 672 -33.04 -17.23 -13.76
C ALA A 672 -32.42 -18.63 -13.65
N VAL A 673 -32.14 -19.09 -12.44
CA VAL A 673 -31.44 -20.36 -12.20
C VAL A 673 -32.30 -21.24 -11.28
N CYS A 674 -32.50 -22.51 -11.65
CA CYS A 674 -33.27 -23.46 -10.85
C CYS A 674 -34.74 -23.07 -10.59
N GLY A 675 -35.33 -22.21 -11.43
CA GLY A 675 -36.72 -21.76 -11.29
C GLY A 675 -36.96 -20.65 -10.27
N THR A 676 -35.90 -19.95 -9.84
CA THR A 676 -35.98 -18.71 -9.06
C THR A 676 -36.22 -17.50 -9.94
#